data_AF-A0A351C389-F1
#
_entry.id   AF-A0A351C389-F1
#
_cell.length_a   1.000
_cell.length_b   1.000
_cell.length_c   1.000
_cell.angle_alpha   90.00
_cell.angle_beta   90.00
_cell.angle_gamma   90.00
#
_symmetry.space_group_name_H-M   'P 1'
#
loop_
_entity.id
_entity.type
_entity.pdbx_description
1 polymer ?
#
loop_
_entity_poly.entity_id
_entity_poly.type
_entity_poly.pdbx_seq_one_letter_code
_entity_poly.pdbx_strand_id
1 'polypeptide(L)'
;MKILHLSDLHVTNQDISQDIVLTSLQKKIKELSKNNKFDLLIITGDIVYSGKKTEYEKAYAFIRSILDDCSLEVEKILFVPGNHDIDRDKIKREHLKWWYSFENEQEVTDTLYSKDSFPIIIEKSKNYLEFIKRFNATDNISYGKFGEYVYDLPIKNKSWKIKIIGINSSIFCGYDGDDKQKLAIGIEQVSNCEAQINPDNDILITCIHHPKSCYHPCDKTSFNILKRISDIILSGHLHEVENSAYRDGTTGDTILISAGASYEKRETENAFDIIDLDLEKLKGSVQFFKYLPHQNIWIENKEINHQTEGIFAFELTKKLNTRAIEKVNSNDKEIKFFKYKAIIELPYDEFDREKLKYILTNLQNDHDVKIEFSKITEGSIHLFFNTNKKLENLEIFKTSEKFINAKVTIQYIEQSNGPIKPEIDKSILNWDTKLKKEFLRDIKNPGASFTHRNVDYIFLSDLYIDPNLEALRTNEKGVDKFIKWESSKEVLKKSINDKHKIVIYGTENSGKTTLLKWWFMEYYEKGNIPILINGAKLKEISLNKLTKIINDEFISQYDNISDINLYDKNRVVLLIDDFHKVKFSNPKFKNNLLLNLNKLFDNIIITGNDILQLETYRSKSGISHNILSEYDRYRLLEFGPKQRYNLIEKWNNIGNNVNDENELIRLNKESESRIETIIGRNFVPAFPVYLLTILQTSEISNIQNPEYNLHGFYYERLISDALNKAIRNKSDISFYYNFLTEYSYYLFESKIRLNANTLNDFIGFYDNYCKEYNIQIKFNIIKEVFNNSLLVKINDNDIRISYKYVYYFFVARYLSNNIAHEKIKHIVKLLSERIYRDEYASIIMFLTHLSKDQYILNQLLENSKNLFNEYEPAKLEKDINFINEMINILPVQVYEPIDIKLIKEEELKEEEDIEIQEREFGKNEQFIEYDIDEDISTLDIVSKLVKSIKTIELIGQVTKKYWGELKSKQKYDLAIETYNLGLRSLKFYFSLLSKDPQILIDYLKFIYRKKHKSLTVTKEEIDRASRDYLFGLCVTSSFGIIKRITGAIGYEKLTGTFQEIIENNPFNSYKLIDTSIKLEHNKLFPWDEIKSIKEKNQNNFLVNILLKTFAIDYLYLFHTSFEEKQKICSLLEIKIDTQRLIDSLSSIKKN
;
A
#
# COMPACT_ATOMS: atom_id res chain seq x y z
N MET A 1 -31.08 30.49 -1.18
CA MET A 1 -31.22 30.03 0.22
C MET A 1 -29.85 29.54 0.64
N LYS A 2 -29.26 30.11 1.68
CA LYS A 2 -27.91 29.74 2.14
C LYS A 2 -27.95 28.94 3.43
N ILE A 3 -27.30 27.79 3.45
CA ILE A 3 -27.15 26.89 4.58
C ILE A 3 -25.69 26.93 5.01
N LEU A 4 -25.44 27.22 6.29
CA LEU A 4 -24.15 26.96 6.92
C LEU A 4 -24.15 25.51 7.41
N HIS A 5 -23.21 24.70 6.94
CA HIS A 5 -23.12 23.28 7.26
C HIS A 5 -21.82 23.02 8.01
N LEU A 6 -21.95 22.53 9.25
CA LEU A 6 -20.84 22.16 10.12
C LEU A 6 -20.96 20.69 10.50
N SER A 7 -19.86 20.07 10.85
CA SER A 7 -19.83 18.69 11.34
C SER A 7 -18.66 18.48 12.29
N ASP A 8 -18.76 17.49 13.18
CA ASP A 8 -17.66 17.00 14.01
C ASP A 8 -16.93 18.15 14.74
N LEU A 9 -17.67 18.82 15.63
CA LEU A 9 -17.14 19.90 16.48
C LEU A 9 -16.35 19.34 17.68
N HIS A 10 -16.65 18.11 18.08
CA HIS A 10 -16.03 17.37 19.17
C HIS A 10 -15.85 18.18 20.47
N VAL A 11 -16.80 19.04 20.83
CA VAL A 11 -16.64 19.97 21.96
C VAL A 11 -16.32 19.21 23.25
N THR A 12 -15.23 19.61 23.93
CA THR A 12 -14.78 19.06 25.22
C THR A 12 -14.69 20.15 26.29
N ASN A 13 -14.65 19.76 27.56
CA ASN A 13 -14.55 20.69 28.68
C ASN A 13 -13.15 21.32 28.89
N GLN A 14 -12.06 20.73 28.36
CA GLN A 14 -10.69 21.07 28.77
C GLN A 14 -9.67 20.99 27.62
N ASP A 15 -9.94 21.68 26.51
CA ASP A 15 -8.99 21.73 25.40
C ASP A 15 -8.76 23.16 24.90
N ILE A 16 -7.60 23.72 25.26
CA ILE A 16 -7.15 25.06 24.84
C ILE A 16 -6.90 25.09 23.32
N SER A 17 -6.43 23.98 22.75
CA SER A 17 -6.19 23.86 21.31
C SER A 17 -7.50 23.85 20.53
N GLN A 18 -8.55 23.21 21.06
CA GLN A 18 -9.91 23.31 20.55
C GLN A 18 -10.45 24.74 20.57
N ASP A 19 -10.30 25.43 21.70
CA ASP A 19 -10.82 26.79 21.85
C ASP A 19 -10.18 27.75 20.82
N ILE A 20 -8.90 27.54 20.46
CA ILE A 20 -8.22 28.33 19.41
C ILE A 20 -8.87 28.11 18.04
N VAL A 21 -9.12 26.85 17.66
CA VAL A 21 -9.70 26.52 16.36
C VAL A 21 -11.15 27.01 16.30
N LEU A 22 -11.98 26.67 17.29
CA LEU A 22 -13.40 27.05 17.33
C LEU A 22 -13.59 28.56 17.42
N THR A 23 -12.75 29.28 18.17
CA THR A 23 -12.79 30.76 18.20
C THR A 23 -12.44 31.36 16.84
N SER A 24 -11.44 30.79 16.15
CA SER A 24 -11.08 31.24 14.80
C SER A 24 -12.17 30.92 13.77
N LEU A 25 -12.89 29.80 13.96
CA LEU A 25 -14.04 29.39 13.15
C LEU A 25 -15.18 30.39 13.32
N GLN A 26 -15.57 30.69 14.57
CA GLN A 26 -16.59 31.69 14.87
C GLN A 26 -16.23 33.05 14.24
N LYS A 27 -14.97 33.47 14.38
CA LYS A 27 -14.50 34.73 13.76
C LYS A 27 -14.67 34.72 12.24
N LYS A 28 -14.34 33.61 11.58
CA LYS A 28 -14.53 33.48 10.13
C LYS A 28 -16.01 33.49 9.75
N ILE A 29 -16.86 32.75 10.47
CA ILE A 29 -18.30 32.73 10.21
C ILE A 29 -18.90 34.14 10.38
N LYS A 30 -18.51 34.88 11.43
CA LYS A 30 -18.92 36.27 11.65
C LYS A 30 -18.45 37.23 10.55
N GLU A 31 -17.29 36.96 9.95
CA GLU A 31 -16.84 37.72 8.78
C GLU A 31 -17.72 37.42 7.57
N LEU A 32 -18.02 36.15 7.32
CA LEU A 32 -18.86 35.71 6.21
C LEU A 32 -20.30 36.20 6.33
N SER A 33 -20.85 36.26 7.56
CA SER A 33 -22.22 36.72 7.82
C SER A 33 -22.46 38.19 7.48
N LYS A 34 -21.40 39.02 7.43
CA LYS A 34 -21.53 40.43 7.01
C LYS A 34 -21.90 40.57 5.54
N ASN A 35 -21.42 39.65 4.71
CA ASN A 35 -21.60 39.68 3.25
C ASN A 35 -22.56 38.61 2.75
N ASN A 36 -22.93 37.64 3.58
CA ASN A 36 -23.86 36.57 3.27
C ASN A 36 -24.92 36.47 4.37
N LYS A 37 -26.20 36.56 3.97
CA LYS A 37 -27.30 36.22 4.88
C LYS A 37 -27.50 34.70 4.88
N PHE A 38 -27.20 34.04 5.99
CA PHE A 38 -27.54 32.64 6.18
C PHE A 38 -29.04 32.51 6.49
N ASP A 39 -29.67 31.49 5.92
CA ASP A 39 -31.09 31.16 6.13
C ASP A 39 -31.25 29.97 7.10
N LEU A 40 -30.22 29.13 7.23
CA LEU A 40 -30.24 27.91 8.05
C LEU A 40 -28.82 27.52 8.48
N LEU A 41 -28.70 26.95 9.68
CA LEU A 41 -27.51 26.25 10.17
C LEU A 41 -27.83 24.76 10.34
N ILE A 42 -27.02 23.88 9.77
CA ILE A 42 -27.13 22.42 9.95
C ILE A 42 -25.83 21.91 10.57
N ILE A 43 -25.95 21.10 11.62
CA ILE A 43 -24.81 20.40 12.22
C ILE A 43 -25.01 18.88 12.08
N THR A 44 -24.18 18.22 11.27
CA THR A 44 -24.29 16.79 10.97
C THR A 44 -23.47 15.91 11.90
N GLY A 45 -23.78 15.96 13.19
CA GLY A 45 -23.24 15.02 14.19
C GLY A 45 -21.89 15.41 14.78
N ASP A 46 -21.50 14.61 15.78
CA ASP A 46 -20.32 14.77 16.61
C ASP A 46 -20.15 16.18 17.17
N ILE A 47 -21.24 16.69 17.74
CA ILE A 47 -21.31 18.04 18.35
C ILE A 47 -20.39 18.10 19.57
N VAL A 48 -20.40 17.05 20.39
CA VAL A 48 -19.56 16.90 21.58
C VAL A 48 -18.65 15.69 21.44
N TYR A 49 -17.68 15.55 22.33
CA TYR A 49 -16.70 14.46 22.27
C TYR A 49 -17.18 13.14 22.89
N SER A 50 -17.99 13.16 23.95
CA SER A 50 -18.34 11.94 24.69
C SER A 50 -19.79 11.89 25.18
N GLY A 51 -20.66 12.69 24.55
CA GLY A 51 -22.09 12.73 24.84
C GLY A 51 -22.42 13.25 26.25
N LYS A 52 -21.49 13.93 26.93
CA LYS A 52 -21.68 14.34 28.32
C LYS A 52 -22.44 15.65 28.40
N LYS A 53 -23.29 15.76 29.42
CA LYS A 53 -24.09 16.97 29.68
C LYS A 53 -23.25 18.24 29.75
N THR A 54 -22.09 18.21 30.40
CA THR A 54 -21.21 19.39 30.52
C THR A 54 -20.62 19.84 29.18
N GLU A 55 -20.31 18.90 28.30
CA GLU A 55 -19.81 19.22 26.95
C GLU A 55 -20.91 19.89 26.14
N TYR A 56 -22.15 19.40 26.26
CA TYR A 56 -23.32 20.01 25.62
C TYR A 56 -23.62 21.43 26.14
N GLU A 57 -23.33 21.76 27.39
CA GLU A 57 -23.45 23.16 27.87
C GLU A 57 -22.44 24.08 27.20
N LYS A 58 -21.19 23.62 27.00
CA LYS A 58 -20.16 24.39 26.29
C LYS A 58 -20.52 24.52 24.80
N ALA A 59 -20.96 23.43 24.18
CA ALA A 59 -21.42 23.42 22.79
C ALA A 59 -22.61 24.37 22.60
N TYR A 60 -23.56 24.39 23.55
CA TYR A 60 -24.69 25.31 23.52
C TYR A 60 -24.23 26.77 23.49
N ALA A 61 -23.28 27.15 24.35
CA ALA A 61 -22.76 28.52 24.38
C ALA A 61 -22.06 28.91 23.05
N PHE A 62 -21.26 28.01 22.49
CA PHE A 62 -20.59 28.22 21.21
C PHE A 62 -21.56 28.31 20.03
N ILE A 63 -22.55 27.42 19.96
CA ILE A 63 -23.53 27.41 18.87
C ILE A 63 -24.43 28.65 18.96
N ARG A 64 -24.81 29.09 20.17
CA ARG A 64 -25.57 30.33 20.34
C ARG A 64 -24.78 31.55 19.87
N SER A 65 -23.47 31.59 20.10
CA SER A 65 -22.65 32.70 19.60
C SER A 65 -22.57 32.73 18.07
N ILE A 66 -22.53 31.56 17.41
CA ILE A 66 -22.64 31.46 15.94
C ILE A 66 -24.00 31.96 15.45
N LEU A 67 -25.10 31.54 16.09
CA LEU A 67 -26.45 31.99 15.72
C LEU A 67 -26.59 33.51 15.81
N ASP A 68 -26.09 34.09 16.90
CA ASP A 68 -26.10 35.55 17.12
C ASP A 68 -25.26 36.28 16.06
N ASP A 69 -24.05 35.77 15.76
CA ASP A 69 -23.16 36.34 14.73
C ASP A 69 -23.74 36.23 13.31
N CYS A 70 -24.57 35.21 13.05
CA CYS A 70 -25.29 35.03 11.79
C CYS A 70 -26.67 35.70 11.76
N SER A 71 -27.13 36.28 12.88
CA SER A 71 -28.50 36.80 13.04
C SER A 71 -29.58 35.78 12.69
N LEU A 72 -29.34 34.52 13.07
CA LEU A 72 -30.28 33.40 12.91
C LEU A 72 -31.09 33.20 14.20
N GLU A 73 -32.39 32.96 14.03
CA GLU A 73 -33.26 32.55 15.12
C GLU A 73 -32.95 31.10 15.55
N VAL A 74 -33.26 30.73 16.79
CA VAL A 74 -32.95 29.39 17.33
C VAL A 74 -33.68 28.26 16.60
N GLU A 75 -34.75 28.58 15.88
CA GLU A 75 -35.53 27.67 15.06
C GLU A 75 -34.92 27.42 13.67
N LYS A 76 -33.85 28.15 13.31
CA LYS A 76 -33.11 28.01 12.04
C LYS A 76 -31.82 27.22 12.22
N ILE A 77 -31.79 26.33 13.21
CA ILE A 77 -30.72 25.34 13.38
C ILE A 77 -31.27 23.92 13.47
N LEU A 78 -30.63 23.00 12.77
CA LEU A 78 -30.99 21.59 12.74
C LEU A 78 -29.78 20.72 13.05
N PHE A 79 -30.04 19.60 13.71
CA PHE A 79 -29.02 18.67 14.17
C PHE A 79 -29.37 17.25 13.75
N VAL A 80 -28.34 16.43 13.53
CA VAL A 80 -28.41 14.97 13.63
C VAL A 80 -27.26 14.49 14.50
N PRO A 81 -27.39 13.38 15.23
CA PRO A 81 -26.33 12.91 16.13
C PRO A 81 -25.30 12.03 15.41
N GLY A 82 -24.05 12.14 15.85
CA GLY A 82 -22.97 11.21 15.51
C GLY A 82 -22.64 10.22 16.63
N ASN A 83 -21.60 9.42 16.45
CA ASN A 83 -21.17 8.42 17.43
C ASN A 83 -20.54 9.04 18.69
N HIS A 84 -20.07 10.29 18.66
CA HIS A 84 -19.57 11.02 19.83
C HIS A 84 -20.69 11.74 20.60
N ASP A 85 -21.88 11.87 20.03
CA ASP A 85 -23.05 12.53 20.66
C ASP A 85 -23.81 11.64 21.66
N ILE A 86 -23.39 10.39 21.82
CA ILE A 86 -24.02 9.45 22.75
C ILE A 86 -23.20 9.31 24.03
N ASP A 87 -23.88 9.22 25.18
CA ASP A 87 -23.22 8.92 26.45
C ASP A 87 -22.86 7.44 26.49
N ARG A 88 -21.65 7.14 26.02
CA ARG A 88 -21.17 5.77 25.86
C ARG A 88 -21.02 5.03 27.20
N ASP A 89 -20.92 5.72 28.33
CA ASP A 89 -20.92 5.09 29.67
C ASP A 89 -22.25 4.41 30.00
N LYS A 90 -23.32 4.73 29.26
CA LYS A 90 -24.63 4.08 29.38
C LYS A 90 -24.69 2.74 28.65
N ILE A 91 -23.69 2.45 27.82
CA ILE A 91 -23.55 1.18 27.10
C ILE A 91 -22.62 0.28 27.90
N LYS A 92 -23.17 -0.69 28.59
CA LYS A 92 -22.37 -1.71 29.28
C LYS A 92 -21.76 -2.67 28.26
N ARG A 93 -20.56 -3.17 28.56
CA ARG A 93 -19.86 -4.17 27.74
C ARG A 93 -20.69 -5.43 27.45
N GLU A 94 -21.62 -5.79 28.31
CA GLU A 94 -22.52 -6.93 28.10
C GLU A 94 -23.51 -6.73 26.95
N HIS A 95 -23.90 -5.48 26.66
CA HIS A 95 -24.80 -5.14 25.57
C HIS A 95 -24.10 -5.31 24.20
N LEU A 96 -22.79 -5.01 24.13
CA LEU A 96 -21.97 -5.08 22.91
C LEU A 96 -21.92 -6.49 22.27
N LYS A 97 -22.27 -7.55 23.01
CA LYS A 97 -22.29 -8.94 22.53
C LYS A 97 -23.35 -9.19 21.45
N TRP A 98 -24.42 -8.40 21.43
CA TRP A 98 -25.51 -8.51 20.45
C TRP A 98 -25.80 -7.17 19.74
N TRP A 99 -25.16 -6.08 20.18
CA TRP A 99 -25.38 -4.72 19.67
C TRP A 99 -25.06 -4.53 18.17
N TYR A 100 -24.18 -5.36 17.60
CA TYR A 100 -23.75 -5.31 16.19
C TYR A 100 -24.01 -6.62 15.43
N SER A 101 -24.77 -7.54 16.02
CA SER A 101 -24.86 -8.94 15.56
C SER A 101 -26.20 -9.20 14.87
N PHE A 102 -26.41 -8.58 13.70
CA PHE A 102 -27.61 -8.78 12.88
C PHE A 102 -27.24 -9.29 11.48
N GLU A 103 -27.86 -10.39 11.06
CA GLU A 103 -27.58 -11.08 9.80
C GLU A 103 -28.51 -10.65 8.66
N ASN A 104 -29.64 -10.02 8.97
CA ASN A 104 -30.62 -9.56 7.99
C ASN A 104 -31.40 -8.32 8.48
N GLU A 105 -32.16 -7.68 7.58
CA GLU A 105 -32.90 -6.45 7.84
C GLU A 105 -34.02 -6.61 8.91
N GLN A 106 -34.59 -7.82 9.03
CA GLN A 106 -35.59 -8.12 10.06
C GLN A 106 -34.97 -8.12 11.45
N GLU A 107 -33.78 -8.69 11.61
CA GLU A 107 -33.05 -8.71 12.89
C GLU A 107 -32.60 -7.32 13.34
N VAL A 108 -32.29 -6.41 12.41
CA VAL A 108 -32.07 -4.99 12.73
C VAL A 108 -33.33 -4.40 13.39
N THR A 109 -34.48 -4.67 12.80
CA THR A 109 -35.78 -4.20 13.31
C THR A 109 -36.09 -4.83 14.67
N ASP A 110 -35.97 -6.15 14.80
CA ASP A 110 -36.22 -6.86 16.06
C ASP A 110 -35.31 -6.34 17.18
N THR A 111 -34.04 -6.04 16.85
CA THR A 111 -33.07 -5.46 17.78
C THR A 111 -33.41 -4.01 18.12
N LEU A 112 -33.95 -3.18 17.23
CA LEU A 112 -34.39 -1.82 17.59
C LEU A 112 -35.52 -1.81 18.62
N TYR A 113 -36.35 -2.86 18.62
CA TYR A 113 -37.58 -2.96 19.42
C TYR A 113 -37.50 -3.91 20.60
N SER A 114 -36.37 -4.59 20.79
CA SER A 114 -36.22 -5.52 21.90
C SER A 114 -36.38 -4.80 23.24
N LYS A 115 -36.90 -5.52 24.24
CA LYS A 115 -37.06 -4.99 25.60
C LYS A 115 -35.72 -4.64 26.26
N ASP A 116 -34.63 -5.19 25.76
CA ASP A 116 -33.29 -5.03 26.33
C ASP A 116 -32.55 -3.84 25.69
N SER A 117 -32.63 -3.69 24.37
CA SER A 117 -31.93 -2.65 23.59
C SER A 117 -32.59 -1.28 23.64
N PHE A 118 -33.91 -1.22 23.53
CA PHE A 118 -34.62 0.05 23.38
C PHE A 118 -34.37 1.01 24.56
N PRO A 119 -34.40 0.58 25.84
CA PRO A 119 -34.08 1.45 26.97
C PRO A 119 -32.65 2.01 26.91
N ILE A 120 -31.69 1.22 26.45
CA ILE A 120 -30.28 1.63 26.35
C ILE A 120 -30.11 2.68 25.26
N ILE A 121 -30.74 2.49 24.09
CA ILE A 121 -30.73 3.46 22.99
C ILE A 121 -31.23 4.82 23.47
N ILE A 122 -32.35 4.84 24.21
CA ILE A 122 -32.90 6.08 24.76
C ILE A 122 -32.01 6.67 25.86
N GLU A 123 -31.45 5.85 26.75
CA GLU A 123 -30.62 6.35 27.85
C GLU A 123 -29.32 6.99 27.36
N LYS A 124 -28.60 6.34 26.41
CA LYS A 124 -27.34 6.87 25.88
C LYS A 124 -27.55 8.16 25.08
N SER A 125 -28.67 8.29 24.38
CA SER A 125 -29.00 9.48 23.58
C SER A 125 -29.69 10.58 24.39
N LYS A 126 -29.93 10.36 25.69
CA LYS A 126 -30.70 11.29 26.53
C LYS A 126 -30.13 12.71 26.53
N ASN A 127 -28.82 12.87 26.70
CA ASN A 127 -28.20 14.19 26.77
C ASN A 127 -28.32 14.94 25.42
N TYR A 128 -28.13 14.24 24.30
CA TYR A 128 -28.37 14.78 22.96
C TYR A 128 -29.83 15.22 22.77
N LEU A 129 -30.79 14.36 23.12
CA LEU A 129 -32.22 14.65 22.99
C LEU A 129 -32.64 15.83 23.89
N GLU A 130 -32.06 15.98 25.08
CA GLU A 130 -32.27 17.15 25.94
C GLU A 130 -31.62 18.41 25.35
N PHE A 131 -30.44 18.29 24.74
CA PHE A 131 -29.74 19.40 24.11
C PHE A 131 -30.52 19.98 22.93
N ILE A 132 -30.98 19.17 21.98
CA ILE A 132 -31.70 19.66 20.80
C ILE A 132 -33.04 20.32 21.16
N LYS A 133 -33.71 19.87 22.23
CA LYS A 133 -34.94 20.49 22.74
C LYS A 133 -34.76 21.95 23.14
N ARG A 134 -33.54 22.38 23.48
CA ARG A 134 -33.24 23.77 23.84
C ARG A 134 -33.27 24.72 22.64
N PHE A 135 -33.15 24.19 21.42
CA PHE A 135 -33.21 24.95 20.17
C PHE A 135 -34.58 24.85 19.49
N ASN A 136 -35.41 23.87 19.88
CA ASN A 136 -36.77 23.70 19.38
C ASN A 136 -37.77 24.59 20.12
N ALA A 137 -37.84 25.86 19.74
CA ALA A 137 -38.76 26.83 20.35
C ALA A 137 -40.18 26.84 19.71
N THR A 138 -40.46 26.01 18.69
CA THR A 138 -41.77 25.93 18.03
C THR A 138 -42.26 24.50 17.79
N ASP A 139 -43.59 24.29 17.76
CA ASP A 139 -44.29 23.01 17.51
C ASP A 139 -44.10 22.43 16.08
N ASN A 140 -43.18 22.97 15.29
CA ASN A 140 -43.04 22.66 13.85
C ASN A 140 -42.13 21.46 13.55
N ILE A 141 -41.44 20.90 14.54
CA ILE A 141 -40.63 19.67 14.39
C ILE A 141 -41.21 18.59 15.30
N SER A 142 -41.76 17.54 14.69
CA SER A 142 -42.15 16.33 15.40
C SER A 142 -41.05 15.29 15.28
N TYR A 143 -40.48 14.90 16.41
CA TYR A 143 -39.48 13.84 16.47
C TYR A 143 -40.17 12.49 16.61
N GLY A 144 -39.74 11.55 15.77
CA GLY A 144 -40.07 10.15 15.89
C GLY A 144 -39.38 9.48 17.07
N LYS A 145 -39.60 8.19 17.20
CA LYS A 145 -39.27 7.41 18.40
C LYS A 145 -37.77 7.37 18.69
N PHE A 146 -36.94 7.47 17.66
CA PHE A 146 -35.49 7.42 17.76
C PHE A 146 -34.83 8.79 17.56
N GLY A 147 -35.62 9.86 17.44
CA GLY A 147 -35.12 11.21 17.20
C GLY A 147 -34.97 11.55 15.71
N GLU A 148 -35.49 10.73 14.81
CA GLU A 148 -35.71 11.08 13.41
C GLU A 148 -36.78 12.18 13.29
N TYR A 149 -36.73 13.01 12.25
CA TYR A 149 -37.74 14.06 12.04
C TYR A 149 -37.87 14.48 10.58
N VAL A 150 -38.98 15.12 10.27
CA VAL A 150 -39.19 15.87 9.02
C VAL A 150 -39.56 17.31 9.39
N TYR A 151 -38.76 18.27 8.95
CA TYR A 151 -38.99 19.69 9.17
C TYR A 151 -39.42 20.37 7.87
N ASP A 152 -40.61 20.99 7.87
CA ASP A 152 -41.09 21.83 6.77
C ASP A 152 -40.50 23.24 6.95
N LEU A 153 -39.59 23.62 6.06
CA LEU A 153 -38.86 24.89 6.17
C LEU A 153 -39.71 26.02 5.57
N PRO A 154 -40.21 26.98 6.37
CA PRO A 154 -41.08 28.03 5.88
C PRO A 154 -40.30 29.04 5.04
N ILE A 155 -40.39 28.93 3.72
CA ILE A 155 -39.80 29.87 2.74
C ILE A 155 -40.92 30.54 1.94
N LYS A 156 -40.74 31.83 1.62
CA LYS A 156 -41.71 32.64 0.85
C LYS A 156 -41.70 32.35 -0.68
N ASN A 157 -41.42 31.11 -1.09
CA ASN A 157 -41.44 30.71 -2.51
C ASN A 157 -42.73 29.91 -2.79
N LYS A 158 -43.46 30.26 -3.85
CA LYS A 158 -44.77 29.64 -4.18
C LYS A 158 -44.66 28.33 -4.98
N SER A 159 -43.47 28.00 -5.51
CA SER A 159 -43.31 26.92 -6.50
C SER A 159 -42.87 25.58 -5.91
N TRP A 160 -42.15 25.55 -4.78
CA TRP A 160 -41.63 24.34 -4.15
C TRP A 160 -41.70 24.45 -2.62
N LYS A 161 -42.03 23.34 -1.95
CA LYS A 161 -41.84 23.20 -0.50
C LYS A 161 -40.47 22.57 -0.23
N ILE A 162 -39.79 22.99 0.83
CA ILE A 162 -38.53 22.36 1.24
C ILE A 162 -38.78 21.58 2.52
N LYS A 163 -38.43 20.30 2.50
CA LYS A 163 -38.44 19.48 3.71
C LYS A 163 -37.06 18.95 4.01
N ILE A 164 -36.69 19.03 5.28
CA ILE A 164 -35.43 18.52 5.80
C ILE A 164 -35.71 17.28 6.62
N ILE A 165 -35.07 16.17 6.25
CA ILE A 165 -35.19 14.88 6.90
C ILE A 165 -33.97 14.71 7.79
N GLY A 166 -34.16 14.58 9.10
CA GLY A 166 -33.08 14.24 10.03
C GLY A 166 -33.14 12.76 10.37
N ILE A 167 -32.05 12.03 10.13
CA ILE A 167 -31.94 10.61 10.48
C ILE A 167 -30.96 10.44 11.64
N ASN A 168 -31.39 9.74 12.70
CA ASN A 168 -30.49 9.37 13.78
C ASN A 168 -29.67 8.15 13.36
N SER A 169 -28.43 8.40 12.90
CA SER A 169 -27.48 7.36 12.55
C SER A 169 -26.67 6.82 13.73
N SER A 170 -26.87 7.34 14.96
CA SER A 170 -26.09 6.95 16.14
C SER A 170 -26.73 5.85 16.99
N ILE A 171 -27.88 5.32 16.57
CA ILE A 171 -28.68 4.35 17.32
C ILE A 171 -27.88 3.12 17.72
N PHE A 172 -27.04 2.61 16.83
CA PHE A 172 -26.19 1.44 17.09
C PHE A 172 -24.75 1.77 17.51
N CYS A 173 -24.36 3.05 17.65
CA CYS A 173 -23.00 3.41 18.06
C CYS A 173 -22.68 2.94 19.50
N GLY A 174 -21.41 2.58 19.75
CA GLY A 174 -21.01 1.82 20.95
C GLY A 174 -19.61 2.09 21.49
N TYR A 175 -18.54 1.77 20.72
CA TYR A 175 -17.13 2.21 20.94
C TYR A 175 -16.14 1.47 20.00
N ASP A 176 -16.50 0.33 19.39
CA ASP A 176 -15.54 -0.53 18.65
C ASP A 176 -15.89 -0.69 17.16
N GLY A 177 -15.28 0.13 16.31
CA GLY A 177 -15.35 0.00 14.86
C GLY A 177 -16.70 0.40 14.26
N ASP A 178 -17.34 1.44 14.81
CA ASP A 178 -18.59 2.03 14.27
C ASP A 178 -18.42 2.49 12.81
N ASP A 179 -17.18 2.79 12.39
CA ASP A 179 -16.74 3.13 11.04
C ASP A 179 -16.53 1.90 10.11
N LYS A 180 -16.57 0.66 10.64
CA LYS A 180 -16.24 -0.59 9.93
C LYS A 180 -17.48 -1.40 9.51
N GLN A 181 -18.45 -0.77 8.84
CA GLN A 181 -19.70 -1.42 8.35
C GLN A 181 -20.53 -2.13 9.44
N LYS A 182 -20.61 -1.57 10.64
CA LYS A 182 -21.36 -2.18 11.77
C LYS A 182 -22.65 -1.47 12.12
N LEU A 183 -22.88 -0.27 11.61
CA LEU A 183 -24.05 0.52 11.97
C LEU A 183 -25.27 0.12 11.16
N ALA A 184 -26.44 0.43 11.67
CA ALA A 184 -27.68 0.37 10.93
C ALA A 184 -28.50 1.65 11.19
N ILE A 185 -29.25 2.06 10.19
CA ILE A 185 -30.26 3.11 10.23
C ILE A 185 -31.57 2.51 10.73
N GLY A 186 -31.95 1.35 10.21
CA GLY A 186 -33.25 0.74 10.45
C GLY A 186 -34.35 1.36 9.59
N ILE A 187 -35.08 0.48 8.90
CA ILE A 187 -36.05 0.84 7.86
C ILE A 187 -37.22 1.69 8.37
N GLU A 188 -37.55 1.60 9.66
CA GLU A 188 -38.69 2.32 10.22
C GLU A 188 -38.46 3.82 10.35
N GLN A 189 -37.24 4.27 10.71
CA GLN A 189 -36.90 5.70 10.70
C GLN A 189 -37.14 6.27 9.30
N VAL A 190 -36.67 5.54 8.28
CA VAL A 190 -36.82 5.93 6.87
C VAL A 190 -38.28 5.95 6.45
N SER A 191 -39.04 4.91 6.81
CA SER A 191 -40.47 4.79 6.47
C SER A 191 -41.33 5.87 7.14
N ASN A 192 -41.04 6.20 8.40
CA ASN A 192 -41.74 7.26 9.15
C ASN A 192 -41.53 8.63 8.50
N CYS A 193 -40.32 8.91 8.00
CA CYS A 193 -40.02 10.13 7.27
C CYS A 193 -40.61 10.12 5.85
N GLU A 194 -40.52 9.00 5.13
CA GLU A 194 -41.08 8.83 3.77
C GLU A 194 -42.60 9.05 3.75
N ALA A 195 -43.32 8.64 4.80
CA ALA A 195 -44.77 8.85 4.92
C ALA A 195 -45.18 10.34 5.04
N GLN A 196 -44.24 11.24 5.38
CA GLN A 196 -44.52 12.66 5.64
C GLN A 196 -44.07 13.59 4.50
N ILE A 197 -43.52 13.04 3.42
CA ILE A 197 -42.95 13.81 2.30
C ILE A 197 -43.66 13.47 0.98
N ASN A 198 -43.52 14.36 -0.01
CA ASN A 198 -43.94 14.11 -1.38
C ASN A 198 -42.76 14.34 -2.33
N PRO A 199 -42.01 13.29 -2.72
CA PRO A 199 -40.81 13.43 -3.54
C PRO A 199 -41.03 14.08 -4.91
N ASP A 200 -42.26 14.13 -5.43
CA ASP A 200 -42.55 14.79 -6.71
C ASP A 200 -42.78 16.31 -6.56
N ASN A 201 -43.15 16.78 -5.36
CA ASN A 201 -43.57 18.17 -5.11
C ASN A 201 -42.74 18.91 -4.05
N ASP A 202 -41.92 18.17 -3.30
CA ASP A 202 -41.03 18.71 -2.27
C ASP A 202 -39.57 18.64 -2.75
N ILE A 203 -38.76 19.62 -2.37
CA ILE A 203 -37.29 19.54 -2.41
C ILE A 203 -36.84 18.94 -1.08
N LEU A 204 -36.12 17.83 -1.15
CA LEU A 204 -35.82 16.96 0.00
C LEU A 204 -34.33 16.96 0.32
N ILE A 205 -33.98 17.46 1.51
CA ILE A 205 -32.61 17.46 2.04
C ILE A 205 -32.56 16.51 3.23
N THR A 206 -31.84 15.40 3.12
CA THR A 206 -31.64 14.45 4.21
C THR A 206 -30.32 14.76 4.92
N CYS A 207 -30.32 14.82 6.24
CA CYS A 207 -29.15 14.96 7.08
C CYS A 207 -28.91 13.64 7.82
N ILE A 208 -27.67 13.13 7.76
CA ILE A 208 -27.28 11.89 8.42
C ILE A 208 -25.77 11.92 8.71
N HIS A 209 -25.32 11.64 9.92
CA HIS A 209 -23.89 11.81 10.25
C HIS A 209 -23.00 10.80 9.53
N HIS A 210 -23.26 9.50 9.69
CA HIS A 210 -22.36 8.48 9.17
C HIS A 210 -22.57 8.25 7.65
N PRO A 211 -21.49 8.19 6.84
CA PRO A 211 -21.56 7.90 5.41
C PRO A 211 -21.94 6.44 5.14
N LYS A 212 -22.25 6.14 3.87
CA LYS A 212 -22.67 4.81 3.41
C LYS A 212 -21.75 3.67 3.86
N SER A 213 -20.44 3.92 3.92
CA SER A 213 -19.41 2.94 4.31
C SER A 213 -19.51 2.46 5.76
N CYS A 214 -20.20 3.19 6.64
CA CYS A 214 -20.35 2.81 8.05
C CYS A 214 -21.51 1.81 8.27
N TYR A 215 -22.44 1.71 7.31
CA TYR A 215 -23.62 0.85 7.45
C TYR A 215 -23.35 -0.59 7.05
N HIS A 216 -23.89 -1.51 7.83
CA HIS A 216 -23.84 -2.93 7.61
C HIS A 216 -24.53 -3.31 6.29
N PRO A 217 -24.02 -4.31 5.54
CA PRO A 217 -24.60 -4.72 4.26
C PRO A 217 -26.09 -5.08 4.32
N CYS A 218 -26.56 -5.58 5.46
CA CYS A 218 -27.95 -5.99 5.64
C CYS A 218 -28.93 -4.83 5.75
N ASP A 219 -28.46 -3.60 6.00
CA ASP A 219 -29.29 -2.40 6.04
C ASP A 219 -29.03 -1.46 4.85
N LYS A 220 -28.50 -2.02 3.74
CA LYS A 220 -28.32 -1.30 2.47
C LYS A 220 -29.65 -0.75 1.94
N THR A 221 -30.77 -1.42 2.23
CA THR A 221 -32.12 -1.01 1.82
C THR A 221 -32.44 0.39 2.33
N SER A 222 -32.26 0.64 3.63
CA SER A 222 -32.57 1.93 4.26
C SER A 222 -31.82 3.10 3.61
N PHE A 223 -30.50 2.97 3.43
CA PHE A 223 -29.71 4.03 2.78
C PHE A 223 -30.05 4.19 1.30
N ASN A 224 -30.35 3.10 0.58
CA ASN A 224 -30.76 3.19 -0.82
C ASN A 224 -32.13 3.88 -1.00
N ILE A 225 -33.08 3.68 -0.07
CA ILE A 225 -34.34 4.42 -0.07
C ILE A 225 -34.09 5.89 0.22
N LEU A 226 -33.26 6.23 1.22
CA LEU A 226 -32.89 7.61 1.50
C LEU A 226 -32.27 8.28 0.27
N LYS A 227 -31.37 7.60 -0.46
CA LYS A 227 -30.87 8.09 -1.76
C LYS A 227 -32.01 8.31 -2.74
N ARG A 228 -32.85 7.30 -2.98
CA ARG A 228 -33.95 7.39 -3.94
C ARG A 228 -34.91 8.56 -3.69
N ILE A 229 -35.20 8.86 -2.42
CA ILE A 229 -36.17 9.91 -2.06
C ILE A 229 -35.54 11.30 -1.88
N SER A 230 -34.22 11.39 -1.68
CA SER A 230 -33.55 12.67 -1.39
C SER A 230 -32.99 13.31 -2.64
N ASP A 231 -33.11 14.64 -2.69
CA ASP A 231 -32.41 15.45 -3.70
C ASP A 231 -30.98 15.76 -3.24
N ILE A 232 -30.80 15.98 -1.94
CA ILE A 232 -29.52 16.25 -1.30
C ILE A 232 -29.40 15.38 -0.03
N ILE A 233 -28.26 14.74 0.17
CA ILE A 233 -27.88 14.09 1.43
C ILE A 233 -26.66 14.82 2.00
N LEU A 234 -26.78 15.31 3.22
CA LEU A 234 -25.73 15.95 4.00
C LEU A 234 -25.18 14.96 5.04
N SER A 235 -23.86 14.81 5.10
CA SER A 235 -23.18 13.93 6.06
C SER A 235 -21.88 14.47 6.65
N GLY A 236 -21.39 13.80 7.70
CA GLY A 236 -20.17 14.10 8.45
C GLY A 236 -19.23 12.90 8.56
N HIS A 237 -18.54 12.75 9.71
CA HIS A 237 -17.77 11.56 10.13
C HIS A 237 -16.49 11.25 9.33
N LEU A 238 -16.08 12.12 8.39
CA LEU A 238 -14.85 11.94 7.62
C LEU A 238 -13.65 12.45 8.44
N HIS A 239 -12.89 11.53 9.05
CA HIS A 239 -11.62 11.84 9.75
C HIS A 239 -10.47 12.23 8.80
N GLU A 240 -10.61 11.95 7.50
CA GLU A 240 -9.74 12.51 6.45
C GLU A 240 -10.36 13.78 5.87
N VAL A 241 -9.52 14.79 5.64
CA VAL A 241 -9.80 16.23 5.39
C VAL A 241 -10.74 16.53 4.19
N GLU A 242 -11.21 15.52 3.47
CA GLU A 242 -11.89 15.69 2.20
C GLU A 242 -13.39 15.95 2.38
N ASN A 243 -13.70 17.21 2.73
CA ASN A 243 -14.92 17.88 2.27
C ASN A 243 -15.21 17.43 0.83
N SER A 244 -16.32 16.74 0.60
CA SER A 244 -16.60 16.14 -0.69
C SER A 244 -18.05 16.37 -1.09
N ALA A 245 -18.28 16.62 -2.37
CA ALA A 245 -19.61 16.58 -2.93
C ALA A 245 -19.58 15.91 -4.30
N TYR A 246 -20.52 14.99 -4.51
CA TYR A 246 -20.63 14.26 -5.76
C TYR A 246 -22.09 13.86 -6.02
N ARG A 247 -22.38 13.53 -7.28
CA ARG A 247 -23.68 12.98 -7.70
C ARG A 247 -23.56 11.48 -7.81
N ASP A 248 -24.48 10.74 -7.18
CA ASP A 248 -24.62 9.30 -7.38
C ASP A 248 -25.73 9.05 -8.41
N GLY A 249 -25.42 8.34 -9.50
CA GLY A 249 -26.37 8.03 -10.58
C GLY A 249 -26.98 6.62 -10.52
N THR A 250 -26.61 5.81 -9.52
CA THR A 250 -26.96 4.37 -9.49
C THR A 250 -28.36 4.05 -8.98
N THR A 251 -29.00 4.97 -8.23
CA THR A 251 -30.32 4.73 -7.59
C THR A 251 -31.28 5.94 -7.58
N GLY A 252 -30.91 7.07 -8.20
CA GLY A 252 -31.61 8.35 -8.21
C GLY A 252 -30.58 9.49 -8.26
N ASP A 253 -30.84 10.59 -8.99
CA ASP A 253 -29.92 11.72 -9.21
C ASP A 253 -29.66 12.56 -7.93
N THR A 254 -29.19 11.94 -6.85
CA THR A 254 -29.00 12.57 -5.53
C THR A 254 -27.62 13.20 -5.42
N ILE A 255 -27.57 14.38 -4.79
CA ILE A 255 -26.32 15.06 -4.46
C ILE A 255 -25.92 14.67 -3.04
N LEU A 256 -24.76 14.04 -2.87
CA LEU A 256 -24.18 13.78 -1.55
C LEU A 256 -23.15 14.89 -1.26
N ILE A 257 -23.26 15.50 -0.08
CA ILE A 257 -22.37 16.56 0.40
C ILE A 257 -21.91 16.15 1.80
N SER A 258 -20.60 15.98 1.96
CA SER A 258 -19.99 15.67 3.25
C SER A 258 -19.18 16.84 3.76
N ALA A 259 -19.51 17.30 4.97
CA ALA A 259 -18.67 18.21 5.73
C ALA A 259 -17.57 17.42 6.45
N GLY A 260 -16.33 17.86 6.30
CA GLY A 260 -15.20 17.44 7.11
C GLY A 260 -15.28 18.05 8.50
N ALA A 261 -14.40 17.57 9.39
CA ALA A 261 -14.48 17.94 10.79
C ALA A 261 -14.13 19.41 11.04
N SER A 262 -15.07 20.14 11.64
CA SER A 262 -14.87 21.53 12.06
C SER A 262 -13.85 21.64 13.18
N TYR A 263 -13.66 20.58 13.96
CA TYR A 263 -12.51 20.42 14.83
C TYR A 263 -12.22 18.94 15.12
N GLU A 264 -11.06 18.45 14.67
CA GLU A 264 -10.50 17.15 15.05
C GLU A 264 -9.29 17.36 15.98
N LYS A 265 -8.26 18.05 15.48
CA LYS A 265 -7.09 18.52 16.24
C LYS A 265 -6.69 19.91 15.75
N ARG A 266 -5.79 20.57 16.47
CA ARG A 266 -5.29 21.88 16.04
C ARG A 266 -4.34 21.76 14.85
N GLU A 267 -3.58 20.67 14.79
CA GLU A 267 -2.56 20.42 13.78
C GLU A 267 -3.12 19.84 12.48
N THR A 268 -4.40 19.48 12.45
CA THR A 268 -5.10 18.95 11.28
C THR A 268 -5.78 20.06 10.48
N GLU A 269 -5.93 19.82 9.18
CA GLU A 269 -6.76 20.68 8.33
C GLU A 269 -8.25 20.43 8.66
N ASN A 270 -8.80 21.24 9.56
CA ASN A 270 -10.23 21.23 9.89
C ASN A 270 -11.05 21.88 8.76
N ALA A 271 -12.35 21.59 8.66
CA ALA A 271 -13.16 21.98 7.51
C ALA A 271 -14.63 22.32 7.86
N PHE A 272 -15.27 23.11 7.00
CA PHE A 272 -16.73 23.30 6.99
C PHE A 272 -17.19 23.76 5.60
N ASP A 273 -18.49 23.88 5.37
CA ASP A 273 -19.06 24.28 4.08
C ASP A 273 -20.31 25.17 4.15
N ILE A 274 -20.56 25.86 3.05
CA ILE A 274 -21.73 26.75 2.86
C ILE A 274 -22.44 26.33 1.58
N ILE A 275 -23.71 25.96 1.70
CA ILE A 275 -24.55 25.52 0.58
C ILE A 275 -25.48 26.66 0.18
N ASP A 276 -25.47 27.08 -1.07
CA ASP A 276 -26.40 28.06 -1.65
C ASP A 276 -27.34 27.37 -2.65
N LEU A 277 -28.65 27.54 -2.45
CA LEU A 277 -29.71 26.95 -3.27
C LEU A 277 -30.55 28.05 -3.93
N ASP A 278 -30.49 28.14 -5.26
CA ASP A 278 -31.43 28.89 -6.10
C ASP A 278 -32.63 27.98 -6.44
N LEU A 279 -33.68 28.14 -5.66
CA LEU A 279 -34.89 27.30 -5.71
C LEU A 279 -35.77 27.59 -6.93
N GLU A 280 -35.61 28.75 -7.58
CA GLU A 280 -36.37 29.07 -8.80
C GLU A 280 -35.74 28.39 -10.01
N LYS A 281 -34.41 28.35 -10.07
CA LYS A 281 -33.67 27.70 -11.15
C LYS A 281 -33.32 26.25 -10.87
N LEU A 282 -33.65 25.75 -9.66
CA LEU A 282 -33.29 24.43 -9.19
C LEU A 282 -31.78 24.16 -9.29
N LYS A 283 -30.96 25.16 -8.93
CA LYS A 283 -29.50 25.04 -8.93
C LYS A 283 -28.96 25.25 -7.53
N GLY A 284 -27.94 24.49 -7.16
CA GLY A 284 -27.24 24.64 -5.91
C GLY A 284 -25.74 24.77 -6.10
N SER A 285 -25.06 25.23 -5.06
CA SER A 285 -23.61 25.25 -4.99
C SER A 285 -23.12 25.13 -3.55
N VAL A 286 -22.00 24.44 -3.34
CA VAL A 286 -21.34 24.29 -2.04
C VAL A 286 -19.99 24.98 -2.09
N GLN A 287 -19.73 25.94 -1.20
CA GLN A 287 -18.41 26.50 -0.98
C GLN A 287 -17.78 25.80 0.23
N PHE A 288 -16.61 25.22 0.02
CA PHE A 288 -15.87 24.57 1.09
C PHE A 288 -14.84 25.52 1.71
N PHE A 289 -14.57 25.32 3.01
CA PHE A 289 -13.56 26.05 3.79
C PHE A 289 -12.65 25.05 4.49
N LYS A 290 -11.38 25.45 4.65
CA LYS A 290 -10.40 24.70 5.44
C LYS A 290 -9.63 25.59 6.41
N TYR A 291 -9.17 24.99 7.48
CA TYR A 291 -8.33 25.58 8.50
C TYR A 291 -6.86 25.34 8.16
N LEU A 292 -6.03 26.37 8.30
CA LEU A 292 -4.57 26.28 8.16
C LEU A 292 -3.90 26.26 9.54
N PRO A 293 -3.41 25.10 10.01
CA PRO A 293 -2.84 24.95 11.36
C PRO A 293 -1.70 25.92 11.68
N HIS A 294 -0.77 26.10 10.75
CA HIS A 294 0.41 26.95 10.96
C HIS A 294 0.06 28.44 11.11
N GLN A 295 -1.10 28.84 10.61
CA GLN A 295 -1.53 30.25 10.60
C GLN A 295 -2.70 30.51 11.55
N ASN A 296 -3.38 29.46 12.04
CA ASN A 296 -4.61 29.52 12.83
C ASN A 296 -5.73 30.34 12.15
N ILE A 297 -5.89 30.20 10.84
CA ILE A 297 -6.91 30.90 10.06
C ILE A 297 -7.75 29.94 9.22
N TRP A 298 -8.96 30.37 8.90
CA TRP A 298 -9.86 29.67 7.98
C TRP A 298 -9.88 30.38 6.63
N ILE A 299 -9.69 29.59 5.58
CA ILE A 299 -9.67 30.06 4.19
C ILE A 299 -10.66 29.24 3.36
N GLU A 300 -11.08 29.78 2.23
CA GLU A 300 -11.81 29.01 1.23
C GLU A 300 -10.93 27.86 0.75
N ASN A 301 -11.48 26.64 0.76
CA ASN A 301 -10.76 25.46 0.34
C ASN A 301 -10.79 25.35 -1.19
N LYS A 302 -9.87 26.06 -1.84
CA LYS A 302 -9.73 26.03 -3.30
C LYS A 302 -9.16 24.72 -3.83
N GLU A 303 -8.66 23.82 -2.98
CA GLU A 303 -8.04 22.55 -3.41
C GLU A 303 -9.04 21.50 -3.88
N ILE A 304 -10.29 21.57 -3.42
CA ILE A 304 -11.37 20.68 -3.87
C ILE A 304 -11.69 20.93 -5.35
N ASN A 305 -11.62 22.18 -5.78
CA ASN A 305 -11.77 22.56 -7.18
C ASN A 305 -11.16 23.94 -7.42
N HIS A 306 -9.92 23.98 -7.91
CA HIS A 306 -9.19 25.23 -8.11
C HIS A 306 -9.84 26.15 -9.16
N GLN A 307 -10.65 25.61 -10.07
CA GLN A 307 -11.27 26.34 -11.17
C GLN A 307 -12.55 27.07 -10.76
N THR A 308 -13.24 26.58 -9.75
CA THR A 308 -14.47 27.20 -9.19
C THR A 308 -14.21 27.88 -7.86
N GLU A 309 -12.95 28.12 -7.50
CA GLU A 309 -12.54 28.63 -6.18
C GLU A 309 -13.04 27.76 -5.00
N GLY A 310 -13.13 26.45 -5.20
CA GLY A 310 -13.64 25.50 -4.19
C GLY A 310 -15.16 25.42 -4.15
N ILE A 311 -15.86 25.89 -5.19
CA ILE A 311 -17.32 25.80 -5.29
C ILE A 311 -17.75 24.56 -6.07
N PHE A 312 -18.44 23.62 -5.42
CA PHE A 312 -19.10 22.52 -6.10
C PHE A 312 -20.54 22.89 -6.44
N ALA A 313 -20.83 23.14 -7.72
CA ALA A 313 -22.16 23.50 -8.17
C ALA A 313 -22.93 22.28 -8.72
N PHE A 314 -24.22 22.16 -8.38
CA PHE A 314 -25.12 21.06 -8.79
C PHE A 314 -26.50 21.57 -9.24
N GLU A 315 -27.28 20.74 -9.94
CA GLU A 315 -28.67 21.06 -10.35
C GLU A 315 -29.61 20.00 -9.79
N LEU A 316 -30.77 20.40 -9.30
CA LEU A 316 -31.79 19.49 -8.78
C LEU A 316 -32.68 19.01 -9.93
N THR A 317 -32.87 17.71 -10.06
CA THR A 317 -33.63 17.07 -11.14
C THR A 317 -35.11 16.97 -10.83
N LYS A 318 -35.78 18.13 -10.67
CA LYS A 318 -37.24 18.21 -10.46
C LYS A 318 -37.95 18.72 -11.72
N LYS A 319 -39.00 18.04 -12.15
CA LYS A 319 -39.89 18.51 -13.24
C LYS A 319 -41.19 19.00 -12.62
N LEU A 320 -41.50 20.29 -12.77
CA LEU A 320 -42.79 20.84 -12.37
C LEU A 320 -43.92 20.07 -13.04
N ASN A 321 -44.75 19.39 -12.24
CA ASN A 321 -45.86 18.59 -12.73
C ASN A 321 -46.99 19.53 -13.21
N THR A 322 -46.84 20.08 -14.41
CA THR A 322 -47.87 20.85 -15.11
C THR A 322 -48.86 19.89 -15.77
N ARG A 323 -49.60 19.15 -14.96
CA ARG A 323 -50.82 18.44 -15.37
C ARG A 323 -51.99 18.87 -14.49
N ALA A 324 -52.38 20.12 -14.66
CA ALA A 324 -53.76 20.57 -14.53
C ALA A 324 -53.89 21.95 -15.20
N ILE A 325 -54.43 21.97 -16.41
CA ILE A 325 -55.44 22.91 -16.96
C ILE A 325 -55.40 22.83 -18.50
N GLU A 326 -56.60 22.70 -19.05
CA GLU A 326 -56.95 22.27 -20.40
C GLU A 326 -56.77 23.30 -21.53
N LYS A 327 -56.59 22.75 -22.75
CA LYS A 327 -57.22 23.09 -24.06
C LYS A 327 -56.76 24.31 -24.91
N VAL A 328 -56.30 23.93 -26.13
CA VAL A 328 -56.68 24.43 -27.49
C VAL A 328 -56.08 25.75 -28.00
N ASN A 329 -55.16 25.69 -28.98
CA ASN A 329 -55.40 26.00 -30.42
C ASN A 329 -54.11 25.97 -31.30
N SER A 330 -54.31 25.66 -32.58
CA SER A 330 -53.35 25.44 -33.68
C SER A 330 -52.81 26.71 -34.37
N ASN A 331 -51.59 26.64 -34.97
CA ASN A 331 -51.29 27.01 -36.37
C ASN A 331 -49.79 26.86 -36.76
N ASP A 332 -49.54 26.43 -38.01
CA ASP A 332 -48.25 26.11 -38.67
C ASP A 332 -47.29 27.30 -38.89
N LYS A 333 -45.96 27.03 -38.84
CA LYS A 333 -44.88 27.86 -39.45
C LYS A 333 -43.66 27.02 -39.92
N GLU A 334 -43.07 27.43 -41.05
CA GLU A 334 -41.87 26.87 -41.73
C GLU A 334 -40.64 26.66 -40.80
N ILE A 335 -39.91 25.55 -41.01
CA ILE A 335 -38.78 25.13 -40.16
C ILE A 335 -37.43 25.59 -40.77
N LYS A 336 -36.69 26.43 -40.03
CA LYS A 336 -35.36 26.97 -40.41
C LYS A 336 -34.25 26.32 -39.58
N PHE A 337 -33.05 26.14 -40.14
CA PHE A 337 -31.88 25.58 -39.44
C PHE A 337 -30.82 26.64 -39.11
N PHE A 338 -30.19 26.48 -37.96
CA PHE A 338 -29.24 27.40 -37.35
C PHE A 338 -27.95 26.64 -36.99
N LYS A 339 -26.79 27.22 -37.33
CA LYS A 339 -25.47 26.63 -37.06
C LYS A 339 -24.79 27.34 -35.90
N TYR A 340 -24.29 26.54 -34.95
CA TYR A 340 -23.63 27.02 -33.74
C TYR A 340 -22.25 26.37 -33.54
N LYS A 341 -21.39 27.07 -32.81
CA LYS A 341 -20.08 26.61 -32.33
C LYS A 341 -20.02 26.74 -30.81
N ALA A 342 -19.85 25.63 -30.09
CA ALA A 342 -19.55 25.63 -28.66
C ALA A 342 -18.02 25.55 -28.45
N ILE A 343 -17.49 26.35 -27.53
CA ILE A 343 -16.07 26.45 -27.16
C ILE A 343 -15.96 26.12 -25.67
N ILE A 344 -15.43 24.95 -25.33
CA ILE A 344 -15.27 24.42 -23.97
C ILE A 344 -13.87 24.75 -23.48
N GLU A 345 -13.71 25.78 -22.66
CA GLU A 345 -12.47 26.22 -22.00
C GLU A 345 -12.17 25.31 -20.79
N LEU A 346 -11.32 24.31 -20.98
CA LEU A 346 -10.73 23.46 -19.93
C LEU A 346 -9.21 23.55 -20.02
N PRO A 347 -8.47 23.63 -18.89
CA PRO A 347 -7.06 23.28 -18.88
C PRO A 347 -6.90 21.89 -19.49
N TYR A 348 -6.01 21.78 -20.45
CA TYR A 348 -5.91 20.58 -21.28
C TYR A 348 -5.57 19.32 -20.47
N ASP A 349 -4.86 19.52 -19.37
CA ASP A 349 -4.30 18.61 -18.37
C ASP A 349 -5.36 17.99 -17.42
N GLU A 350 -6.54 18.59 -17.31
CA GLU A 350 -7.67 18.03 -16.55
C GLU A 350 -8.67 17.25 -17.42
N PHE A 351 -8.42 17.20 -18.73
CA PHE A 351 -9.25 16.48 -19.68
C PHE A 351 -8.77 15.03 -19.85
N ASP A 352 -9.69 14.07 -19.84
CA ASP A 352 -9.40 12.66 -20.11
C ASP A 352 -10.48 12.01 -20.99
N ARG A 353 -10.18 10.84 -21.53
CA ARG A 353 -11.03 10.17 -22.54
C ARG A 353 -12.37 9.75 -21.95
N GLU A 354 -12.40 9.47 -20.65
CA GLU A 354 -13.62 9.15 -19.93
C GLU A 354 -14.56 10.35 -19.88
N LYS A 355 -14.03 11.53 -19.50
CA LYS A 355 -14.75 12.81 -19.56
C LYS A 355 -15.21 13.14 -20.98
N LEU A 356 -14.36 12.98 -22.01
CA LEU A 356 -14.78 13.19 -23.39
C LEU A 356 -15.94 12.27 -23.80
N LYS A 357 -15.83 10.97 -23.48
CA LYS A 357 -16.87 9.99 -23.82
C LYS A 357 -18.19 10.32 -23.12
N TYR A 358 -18.13 10.80 -21.89
CA TYR A 358 -19.28 11.32 -21.16
C TYR A 358 -19.91 12.53 -21.88
N ILE A 359 -19.11 13.53 -22.29
CA ILE A 359 -19.59 14.69 -23.06
C ILE A 359 -20.32 14.25 -24.32
N LEU A 360 -19.69 13.37 -25.11
CA LEU A 360 -20.22 12.85 -26.36
C LEU A 360 -21.56 12.14 -26.18
N THR A 361 -21.65 11.28 -25.18
CA THR A 361 -22.83 10.46 -24.91
C THR A 361 -24.00 11.33 -24.45
N ASN A 362 -23.76 12.34 -23.61
CA ASN A 362 -24.81 13.24 -23.12
C ASN A 362 -25.29 14.24 -24.15
N LEU A 363 -24.39 14.74 -25.02
CA LEU A 363 -24.76 15.67 -26.08
C LEU A 363 -25.57 15.00 -27.22
N GLN A 364 -25.38 13.70 -27.47
CA GLN A 364 -26.10 12.94 -28.52
C GLN A 364 -27.51 12.46 -28.11
N ASN A 365 -27.86 12.50 -26.82
CA ASN A 365 -29.15 12.03 -26.31
C ASN A 365 -30.32 13.01 -26.50
N ASP A 366 -30.08 14.19 -27.10
CA ASP A 366 -31.14 15.16 -27.42
C ASP A 366 -31.60 15.01 -28.88
N HIS A 367 -32.85 14.57 -29.09
CA HIS A 367 -33.39 14.12 -30.39
C HIS A 367 -33.47 15.21 -31.49
N ASP A 368 -33.24 16.49 -31.14
CA ASP A 368 -33.36 17.65 -32.03
C ASP A 368 -32.00 18.24 -32.50
N VAL A 369 -30.86 17.68 -32.09
CA VAL A 369 -29.52 18.26 -32.37
C VAL A 369 -28.58 17.24 -33.02
N LYS A 370 -28.06 17.57 -34.21
CA LYS A 370 -27.05 16.75 -34.89
C LYS A 370 -25.67 17.39 -34.72
N ILE A 371 -24.82 16.75 -33.92
CA ILE A 371 -23.52 17.28 -33.48
C ILE A 371 -22.38 16.63 -34.27
N GLU A 372 -21.55 17.45 -34.90
CA GLU A 372 -20.39 16.99 -35.68
C GLU A 372 -19.13 17.72 -35.15
N PHE A 373 -18.21 16.96 -34.56
CA PHE A 373 -16.99 17.49 -33.96
C PHE A 373 -16.10 18.15 -35.02
N SER A 374 -15.61 19.36 -34.76
CA SER A 374 -14.78 20.06 -35.74
C SER A 374 -13.44 20.67 -35.29
N LYS A 375 -13.10 21.01 -34.02
CA LYS A 375 -11.69 21.33 -33.60
C LYS A 375 -11.37 21.19 -32.10
N ILE A 376 -10.13 20.88 -31.70
CA ILE A 376 -9.57 21.02 -30.32
C ILE A 376 -8.34 21.96 -30.33
N THR A 377 -8.22 22.86 -29.36
CA THR A 377 -7.08 23.78 -29.20
C THR A 377 -6.49 23.72 -27.79
N GLU A 378 -5.28 24.27 -27.62
CA GLU A 378 -4.64 24.41 -26.31
C GLU A 378 -5.54 25.28 -25.41
N GLY A 379 -6.05 24.71 -24.31
CA GLY A 379 -6.96 25.37 -23.37
C GLY A 379 -8.44 25.46 -23.79
N SER A 380 -8.86 24.89 -24.94
CA SER A 380 -10.29 24.88 -25.33
C SER A 380 -10.69 23.84 -26.39
N ILE A 381 -11.90 23.26 -26.31
CA ILE A 381 -12.47 22.29 -27.28
C ILE A 381 -13.62 22.94 -28.06
N HIS A 382 -13.61 22.86 -29.39
CA HIS A 382 -14.58 23.51 -30.27
C HIS A 382 -15.50 22.49 -30.97
N LEU A 383 -16.81 22.54 -30.68
CA LEU A 383 -17.84 21.65 -31.21
C LEU A 383 -18.78 22.42 -32.14
N PHE A 384 -19.10 21.88 -33.30
CA PHE A 384 -20.05 22.50 -34.22
C PHE A 384 -21.29 21.63 -34.36
N PHE A 385 -22.46 22.26 -34.41
CA PHE A 385 -23.70 21.51 -34.50
C PHE A 385 -24.81 22.33 -35.16
N ASN A 386 -25.74 21.62 -35.80
CA ASN A 386 -26.87 22.19 -36.51
C ASN A 386 -28.16 21.85 -35.76
N THR A 387 -29.09 22.80 -35.67
CA THR A 387 -30.40 22.61 -35.06
C THR A 387 -31.48 23.41 -35.78
N ASN A 388 -32.74 22.96 -35.72
CA ASN A 388 -33.90 23.66 -36.30
C ASN A 388 -34.50 24.75 -35.37
N LYS A 389 -33.88 24.97 -34.20
CA LYS A 389 -34.29 26.00 -33.22
C LYS A 389 -33.18 27.01 -33.03
N LYS A 390 -33.55 28.28 -32.85
CA LYS A 390 -32.60 29.36 -32.56
C LYS A 390 -32.22 29.24 -31.09
N LEU A 391 -30.96 28.89 -30.84
CA LEU A 391 -30.43 28.68 -29.50
C LEU A 391 -30.04 30.01 -28.88
N GLU A 392 -30.91 30.53 -28.03
CA GLU A 392 -30.59 31.62 -27.10
C GLU A 392 -30.27 30.96 -25.75
N ASN A 393 -28.98 30.93 -25.40
CA ASN A 393 -28.40 30.42 -24.14
C ASN A 393 -28.87 29.01 -23.70
N LEU A 394 -28.33 27.96 -24.32
CA LEU A 394 -28.61 26.56 -23.98
C LEU A 394 -28.09 26.12 -22.60
N GLU A 395 -28.96 25.47 -21.82
CA GLU A 395 -28.62 24.81 -20.55
C GLU A 395 -27.82 23.51 -20.71
N ILE A 396 -27.98 22.77 -21.81
CA ILE A 396 -27.25 21.51 -22.08
C ILE A 396 -25.74 21.66 -22.00
N PHE A 397 -25.22 22.79 -22.47
CA PHE A 397 -23.80 23.07 -22.36
C PHE A 397 -23.40 23.55 -20.96
N LYS A 398 -24.30 24.15 -20.16
CA LYS A 398 -24.05 24.49 -18.73
C LYS A 398 -24.00 23.27 -17.81
N THR A 399 -24.81 22.25 -18.07
CA THR A 399 -24.74 20.96 -17.35
C THR A 399 -23.46 20.21 -17.74
N SER A 400 -23.02 20.36 -18.99
CA SER A 400 -21.71 19.89 -19.46
C SER A 400 -20.56 20.70 -18.82
N GLU A 401 -20.68 22.02 -18.66
CA GLU A 401 -19.68 22.87 -17.96
C GLU A 401 -19.37 22.33 -16.55
N LYS A 402 -20.41 21.91 -15.79
CA LYS A 402 -20.29 21.36 -14.43
C LYS A 402 -19.57 20.01 -14.34
N PHE A 403 -19.83 19.09 -15.26
CA PHE A 403 -19.25 17.75 -15.18
C PHE A 403 -17.80 17.73 -15.68
N ILE A 404 -17.51 18.48 -16.75
CA ILE A 404 -16.17 18.55 -17.33
C ILE A 404 -15.29 19.51 -16.51
N ASN A 405 -15.92 20.40 -15.74
CA ASN A 405 -15.30 21.53 -15.04
C ASN A 405 -14.76 22.61 -16.00
N ALA A 406 -15.34 22.76 -17.20
CA ALA A 406 -14.90 23.73 -18.20
C ALA A 406 -15.95 24.79 -18.47
N LYS A 407 -15.55 26.00 -18.88
CA LYS A 407 -16.46 27.04 -19.33
C LYS A 407 -16.81 26.87 -20.82
N VAL A 408 -18.07 26.73 -21.18
CA VAL A 408 -18.56 26.48 -22.55
C VAL A 408 -19.25 27.70 -23.15
N THR A 409 -18.58 28.34 -24.10
CA THR A 409 -19.09 29.51 -24.83
C THR A 409 -19.73 29.11 -26.15
N ILE A 410 -21.00 29.44 -26.38
CA ILE A 410 -21.70 29.15 -27.64
C ILE A 410 -21.75 30.39 -28.52
N GLN A 411 -21.27 30.28 -29.75
CA GLN A 411 -21.29 31.32 -30.77
C GLN A 411 -22.21 30.91 -31.90
N TYR A 412 -23.16 31.78 -32.24
CA TYR A 412 -23.98 31.64 -33.44
C TYR A 412 -23.17 32.00 -34.68
N ILE A 413 -23.26 31.17 -35.72
CA ILE A 413 -22.52 31.39 -36.97
C ILE A 413 -23.43 31.99 -38.03
N GLU A 414 -24.41 31.23 -38.52
CA GLU A 414 -25.27 31.67 -39.63
C GLU A 414 -26.59 30.90 -39.70
N GLN A 415 -27.55 31.47 -40.45
CA GLN A 415 -28.84 30.85 -40.76
C GLN A 415 -28.83 30.36 -42.20
N SER A 416 -29.20 29.10 -42.44
CA SER A 416 -29.30 28.55 -43.79
C SER A 416 -30.62 27.84 -44.02
N ASN A 417 -31.10 27.85 -45.27
CA ASN A 417 -32.29 27.13 -45.67
C ASN A 417 -31.98 25.65 -46.04
N GLY A 418 -31.11 24.99 -45.25
CA GLY A 418 -30.75 23.58 -45.42
C GLY A 418 -29.47 23.16 -44.64
N PRO A 419 -29.30 21.86 -44.29
CA PRO A 419 -28.16 21.38 -43.51
C PRO A 419 -26.83 21.48 -44.28
N ILE A 420 -25.83 22.14 -43.69
CA ILE A 420 -24.48 22.32 -44.25
C ILE A 420 -23.50 21.33 -43.60
N LYS A 421 -22.67 20.63 -44.39
CA LYS A 421 -21.58 19.76 -43.89
C LYS A 421 -20.31 20.58 -43.54
N PRO A 422 -19.68 20.41 -42.36
CA PRO A 422 -18.45 21.13 -41.98
C PRO A 422 -17.15 20.43 -42.45
N GLU A 423 -16.07 21.20 -42.57
CA GLU A 423 -14.68 20.70 -42.68
C GLU A 423 -14.14 20.29 -41.29
N ILE A 424 -13.54 19.11 -41.17
CA ILE A 424 -13.03 18.52 -39.91
C ILE A 424 -11.58 19.00 -39.63
N ASP A 425 -11.30 19.55 -38.44
CA ASP A 425 -9.94 19.91 -37.98
C ASP A 425 -9.22 18.70 -37.37
N LYS A 426 -7.89 18.67 -37.58
CA LYS A 426 -6.98 17.59 -37.24
C LYS A 426 -6.88 17.28 -35.74
N SER A 427 -7.10 18.24 -34.87
CA SER A 427 -6.87 18.07 -33.42
C SER A 427 -7.92 17.23 -32.69
N ILE A 428 -9.10 16.99 -33.29
CA ILE A 428 -10.09 16.02 -32.78
C ILE A 428 -9.64 14.59 -32.96
N LEU A 429 -8.90 14.35 -34.04
CA LEU A 429 -8.46 12.99 -34.38
C LEU A 429 -7.73 12.38 -33.18
N ASN A 430 -6.94 13.15 -32.43
CA ASN A 430 -6.18 12.69 -31.26
C ASN A 430 -7.03 11.98 -30.19
N TRP A 431 -8.29 12.40 -30.06
CA TRP A 431 -9.21 11.94 -29.03
C TRP A 431 -10.19 10.87 -29.54
N ASP A 432 -10.50 10.91 -30.84
CA ASP A 432 -11.23 9.86 -31.55
C ASP A 432 -10.27 8.77 -32.06
N THR A 433 -9.45 8.25 -31.15
CA THR A 433 -8.61 7.09 -31.42
C THR A 433 -9.05 5.89 -30.59
N LYS A 434 -8.91 4.70 -31.17
CA LYS A 434 -9.25 3.45 -30.51
C LYS A 434 -8.07 2.51 -30.62
N LEU A 435 -7.67 1.91 -29.50
CA LEU A 435 -6.62 0.90 -29.51
C LEU A 435 -7.13 -0.39 -30.13
N LYS A 436 -6.28 -1.04 -30.93
CA LYS A 436 -6.56 -2.38 -31.45
C LYS A 436 -6.73 -3.36 -30.30
N LYS A 437 -7.67 -4.30 -30.43
CA LYS A 437 -7.92 -5.31 -29.38
C LYS A 437 -6.68 -6.16 -29.05
N GLU A 438 -5.90 -6.52 -30.07
CA GLU A 438 -4.66 -7.30 -29.89
C GLU A 438 -3.60 -6.51 -29.12
N PHE A 439 -3.42 -5.24 -29.46
CA PHE A 439 -2.49 -4.36 -28.78
C PHE A 439 -2.93 -4.06 -27.34
N LEU A 440 -4.23 -3.83 -27.11
CA LEU A 440 -4.77 -3.65 -25.75
C LEU A 440 -4.52 -4.87 -24.86
N ARG A 441 -4.59 -6.08 -25.41
CA ARG A 441 -4.23 -7.32 -24.69
C ARG A 441 -2.75 -7.35 -24.33
N ASP A 442 -1.86 -6.90 -25.22
CA ASP A 442 -0.43 -6.82 -24.92
C ASP A 442 -0.13 -5.74 -23.85
N ILE A 443 -0.75 -4.56 -23.93
CA ILE A 443 -0.58 -3.51 -22.92
C ILE A 443 -1.04 -3.95 -21.53
N LYS A 444 -2.17 -4.66 -21.45
CA LYS A 444 -2.69 -5.21 -20.18
C LYS A 444 -1.95 -6.46 -19.71
N ASN A 445 -1.03 -7.01 -20.51
CA ASN A 445 -0.26 -8.19 -20.15
C ASN A 445 0.91 -7.80 -19.23
N PRO A 446 1.09 -8.47 -18.06
CA PRO A 446 2.19 -8.20 -17.14
C PRO A 446 3.59 -8.52 -17.71
N GLY A 447 3.67 -9.14 -18.89
CA GLY A 447 4.90 -9.37 -19.66
C GLY A 447 5.43 -10.79 -19.56
N ALA A 448 5.17 -11.49 -18.46
CA ALA A 448 5.45 -12.91 -18.29
C ALA A 448 4.14 -13.69 -18.09
N SER A 449 4.16 -14.97 -18.48
CA SER A 449 3.04 -15.90 -18.28
C SER A 449 2.96 -16.37 -16.82
N PHE A 450 2.69 -15.42 -15.91
CA PHE A 450 2.41 -15.73 -14.52
C PHE A 450 1.07 -16.48 -14.44
N THR A 451 1.05 -17.54 -13.65
CA THR A 451 -0.15 -18.34 -13.38
C THR A 451 -0.45 -18.26 -11.90
N HIS A 452 -1.73 -18.20 -11.55
CA HIS A 452 -2.18 -18.15 -10.17
C HIS A 452 -3.27 -19.19 -9.96
N ARG A 453 -3.28 -19.88 -8.81
CA ARG A 453 -4.20 -21.01 -8.57
C ARG A 453 -5.69 -20.66 -8.62
N ASN A 454 -6.05 -19.42 -8.26
CA ASN A 454 -7.45 -19.00 -8.11
C ASN A 454 -8.05 -18.31 -9.35
N VAL A 455 -7.24 -17.98 -10.36
CA VAL A 455 -7.71 -17.24 -11.55
C VAL A 455 -7.06 -17.78 -12.82
N ASP A 456 -7.84 -17.81 -13.90
CA ASP A 456 -7.35 -18.30 -15.21
C ASP A 456 -6.40 -17.31 -15.90
N TYR A 457 -6.56 -16.00 -15.63
CA TYR A 457 -5.79 -14.93 -16.25
C TYR A 457 -5.44 -13.86 -15.24
N ILE A 458 -4.21 -13.36 -15.32
CA ILE A 458 -3.70 -12.26 -14.50
C ILE A 458 -3.44 -11.07 -15.41
N PHE A 459 -4.01 -9.92 -15.06
CA PHE A 459 -3.77 -8.65 -15.74
C PHE A 459 -2.70 -7.84 -15.03
N LEU A 460 -2.07 -6.91 -15.77
CA LEU A 460 -1.07 -6.01 -15.20
C LEU A 460 -1.62 -5.22 -14.00
N SER A 461 -2.89 -4.81 -14.02
CA SER A 461 -3.55 -4.11 -12.90
C SER A 461 -3.54 -4.89 -11.59
N ASP A 462 -3.58 -6.23 -11.67
CA ASP A 462 -3.65 -7.11 -10.51
C ASP A 462 -2.29 -7.19 -9.80
N LEU A 463 -1.20 -6.88 -10.51
CA LEU A 463 0.17 -7.03 -10.04
C LEU A 463 0.96 -5.72 -9.92
N TYR A 464 0.53 -4.66 -10.62
CA TYR A 464 1.32 -3.43 -10.71
C TYR A 464 1.44 -2.74 -9.35
N ILE A 465 2.68 -2.47 -8.95
CA ILE A 465 3.07 -1.69 -7.77
C ILE A 465 3.94 -0.54 -8.28
N ASP A 466 3.68 0.68 -7.79
CA ASP A 466 4.42 1.89 -8.18
C ASP A 466 5.90 1.77 -7.78
N PRO A 467 6.84 1.70 -8.74
CA PRO A 467 8.25 1.60 -8.43
C PRO A 467 8.85 2.94 -8.01
N ASN A 468 9.97 2.89 -7.27
CA ASN A 468 10.74 4.07 -6.93
C ASN A 468 11.77 4.40 -8.03
N LEU A 469 11.94 5.69 -8.31
CA LEU A 469 12.86 6.23 -9.29
C LEU A 469 13.92 7.13 -8.62
N GLU A 470 15.20 6.79 -8.75
CA GLU A 470 16.32 7.64 -8.33
C GLU A 470 16.59 8.71 -9.38
N ALA A 471 16.55 10.00 -9.00
CA ALA A 471 16.89 11.10 -9.91
C ALA A 471 18.42 11.23 -10.06
N LEU A 472 18.92 11.08 -11.29
CA LEU A 472 20.35 11.20 -11.62
C LEU A 472 20.69 12.67 -11.95
N ARG A 473 20.91 13.48 -10.91
CA ARG A 473 21.35 14.88 -11.07
C ARG A 473 22.85 14.95 -11.34
N THR A 474 23.24 15.75 -12.33
CA THR A 474 24.64 16.16 -12.54
C THR A 474 24.92 17.35 -11.61
N ASN A 475 25.37 17.09 -10.38
CA ASN A 475 25.83 18.17 -9.50
C ASN A 475 27.22 18.65 -9.97
N GLU A 476 27.26 19.86 -10.53
CA GLU A 476 28.41 20.73 -10.34
C GLU A 476 28.43 21.14 -8.85
N LYS A 477 29.52 20.78 -8.14
CA LYS A 477 29.81 21.14 -6.74
C LYS A 477 29.09 20.31 -5.65
N GLY A 478 29.62 19.11 -5.43
CA GLY A 478 30.18 18.65 -4.14
C GLY A 478 29.57 19.02 -2.77
N VAL A 479 28.26 19.27 -2.64
CA VAL A 479 27.62 19.43 -1.32
C VAL A 479 26.41 18.50 -1.22
N ASP A 480 26.48 17.61 -0.22
CA ASP A 480 25.50 16.67 0.33
C ASP A 480 24.69 15.79 -0.64
N LYS A 481 25.14 14.53 -0.76
CA LYS A 481 24.45 13.41 -1.40
C LYS A 481 23.29 12.92 -0.53
N PHE A 482 22.14 13.59 -0.58
CA PHE A 482 20.89 12.87 -0.34
C PHE A 482 20.44 12.27 -1.68
N ILE A 483 20.33 10.94 -1.73
CA ILE A 483 19.71 10.26 -2.87
C ILE A 483 18.23 10.64 -2.84
N LYS A 484 17.84 11.60 -3.68
CA LYS A 484 16.43 11.94 -3.85
C LYS A 484 15.82 10.93 -4.81
N TRP A 485 15.08 9.97 -4.26
CA TRP A 485 14.18 9.13 -5.02
C TRP A 485 12.75 9.68 -4.92
N GLU A 486 11.97 9.46 -5.96
CA GLU A 486 10.56 9.84 -6.04
C GLU A 486 9.80 8.63 -6.62
N SER A 487 8.51 8.48 -6.30
CA SER A 487 7.73 7.39 -6.89
C SER A 487 7.48 7.64 -8.39
N SER A 488 7.32 6.59 -9.18
CA SER A 488 7.13 6.75 -10.63
C SER A 488 5.82 7.48 -10.97
N LYS A 489 4.80 7.34 -10.12
CA LYS A 489 3.55 8.11 -10.20
C LYS A 489 3.79 9.62 -10.11
N GLU A 490 4.68 10.08 -9.23
CA GLU A 490 4.97 11.51 -9.09
C GLU A 490 5.79 12.05 -10.27
N VAL A 491 6.68 11.25 -10.85
CA VAL A 491 7.40 11.62 -12.08
C VAL A 491 6.45 11.71 -13.28
N LEU A 492 5.53 10.75 -13.41
CA LEU A 492 4.52 10.74 -14.47
C LEU A 492 3.59 11.95 -14.41
N LYS A 493 3.12 12.34 -13.21
CA LYS A 493 2.28 13.53 -13.03
C LYS A 493 2.94 14.79 -13.57
N LYS A 494 4.24 14.96 -13.33
CA LYS A 494 5.01 16.10 -13.83
C LYS A 494 5.16 16.06 -15.36
N SER A 495 5.32 14.86 -15.92
CA SER A 495 5.57 14.68 -17.36
C SER A 495 4.31 14.77 -18.22
N ILE A 496 3.11 14.54 -17.69
CA ILE A 496 1.87 14.69 -18.46
C ILE A 496 1.58 16.16 -18.83
N ASN A 497 2.03 17.11 -18.01
CA ASN A 497 1.63 18.51 -18.10
C ASN A 497 2.60 19.40 -18.89
N ASP A 498 3.85 18.95 -19.09
CA ASP A 498 4.90 19.73 -19.74
C ASP A 498 5.59 18.95 -20.87
N LYS A 499 6.26 19.68 -21.76
CA LYS A 499 7.19 19.07 -22.72
C LYS A 499 8.29 18.35 -21.95
N HIS A 500 8.37 17.04 -22.13
CA HIS A 500 9.23 16.21 -21.30
C HIS A 500 10.09 15.29 -22.15
N LYS A 501 11.35 15.20 -21.73
CA LYS A 501 12.32 14.27 -22.27
C LYS A 501 12.84 13.47 -21.11
N ILE A 502 12.40 12.22 -20.98
CA ILE A 502 12.71 11.38 -19.82
C ILE A 502 13.53 10.19 -20.28
N VAL A 503 14.61 9.88 -19.56
CA VAL A 503 15.30 8.60 -19.70
C VAL A 503 15.24 7.82 -18.40
N ILE A 504 14.73 6.60 -18.48
CA ILE A 504 14.66 5.65 -17.38
C ILE A 504 15.69 4.55 -17.61
N TYR A 505 16.72 4.56 -16.78
CA TYR A 505 17.73 3.52 -16.74
C TYR A 505 17.30 2.38 -15.82
N GLY A 506 17.75 1.18 -16.13
CA GLY A 506 17.61 0.04 -15.25
C GLY A 506 18.16 -1.22 -15.89
N THR A 507 18.52 -2.18 -15.05
CA THR A 507 19.03 -3.48 -15.49
C THR A 507 17.96 -4.28 -16.23
N GLU A 508 18.35 -5.34 -16.95
CA GLU A 508 17.37 -6.23 -17.58
C GLU A 508 16.43 -6.82 -16.52
N ASN A 509 15.17 -7.01 -16.90
CA ASN A 509 14.10 -7.49 -16.02
C ASN A 509 13.73 -6.57 -14.84
N SER A 510 14.22 -5.32 -14.81
CA SER A 510 13.89 -4.39 -13.73
C SER A 510 12.44 -3.89 -13.72
N GLY A 511 11.68 -4.11 -14.81
CA GLY A 511 10.29 -3.65 -14.94
C GLY A 511 10.09 -2.42 -15.84
N LYS A 512 11.13 -1.97 -16.57
CA LYS A 512 11.05 -0.81 -17.49
C LYS A 512 9.93 -0.91 -18.52
N THR A 513 9.83 -2.04 -19.22
CA THR A 513 8.76 -2.29 -20.21
C THR A 513 7.38 -2.20 -19.56
N THR A 514 7.22 -2.81 -18.38
CA THR A 514 5.96 -2.80 -17.63
C THR A 514 5.59 -1.39 -17.16
N LEU A 515 6.57 -0.59 -16.74
CA LEU A 515 6.39 0.82 -16.42
C LEU A 515 5.93 1.62 -17.65
N LEU A 516 6.54 1.41 -18.82
CA LEU A 516 6.08 2.05 -20.06
C LEU A 516 4.69 1.60 -20.49
N LYS A 517 4.32 0.33 -20.30
CA LYS A 517 2.95 -0.15 -20.56
C LYS A 517 1.93 0.51 -19.64
N TRP A 518 2.28 0.70 -18.37
CA TRP A 518 1.46 1.44 -17.42
C TRP A 518 1.33 2.91 -17.84
N TRP A 519 2.45 3.58 -18.08
CA TRP A 519 2.47 4.98 -18.53
C TRP A 519 1.77 5.17 -19.87
N PHE A 520 1.85 4.20 -20.79
CA PHE A 520 1.08 4.22 -22.04
C PHE A 520 -0.41 4.40 -21.75
N MET A 521 -0.98 3.60 -20.84
CA MET A 521 -2.40 3.72 -20.49
C MET A 521 -2.69 5.06 -19.84
N GLU A 522 -1.86 5.53 -18.91
CA GLU A 522 -2.05 6.82 -18.25
C GLU A 522 -2.02 8.00 -19.23
N TYR A 523 -1.04 8.04 -20.16
CA TYR A 523 -0.98 9.03 -21.23
C TYR A 523 -2.18 8.95 -22.17
N TYR A 524 -2.57 7.72 -22.56
CA TYR A 524 -3.70 7.49 -23.44
C TYR A 524 -5.01 7.97 -22.81
N GLU A 525 -5.27 7.65 -21.54
CA GLU A 525 -6.45 8.11 -20.81
C GLU A 525 -6.47 9.64 -20.70
N LYS A 526 -5.32 10.29 -20.52
CA LYS A 526 -5.17 11.76 -20.56
C LYS A 526 -5.19 12.38 -21.98
N GLY A 527 -5.60 11.61 -22.98
CA GLY A 527 -5.84 12.09 -24.35
C GLY A 527 -4.59 12.40 -25.18
N ASN A 528 -3.42 12.00 -24.71
CA ASN A 528 -2.23 11.95 -25.53
C ASN A 528 -2.30 10.77 -26.51
N ILE A 529 -1.39 10.76 -27.48
CA ILE A 529 -1.18 9.67 -28.42
C ILE A 529 0.17 9.04 -28.09
N PRO A 530 0.23 8.20 -27.04
CA PRO A 530 1.42 7.44 -26.79
C PRO A 530 1.64 6.44 -27.93
N ILE A 531 2.89 6.30 -28.35
CA ILE A 531 3.30 5.30 -29.34
C ILE A 531 4.44 4.52 -28.72
N LEU A 532 4.20 3.25 -28.46
CA LEU A 532 5.19 2.36 -27.86
C LEU A 532 6.06 1.74 -28.95
N ILE A 533 7.33 2.11 -29.03
CA ILE A 533 8.25 1.60 -30.06
C ILE A 533 9.33 0.76 -29.39
N ASN A 534 9.53 -0.47 -29.87
CA ASN A 534 10.71 -1.23 -29.52
C ASN A 534 11.94 -0.64 -30.23
N GLY A 535 12.97 -0.25 -29.48
CA GLY A 535 14.21 0.34 -29.99
C GLY A 535 14.89 -0.49 -31.09
N ALA A 536 14.74 -1.82 -31.08
CA ALA A 536 15.29 -2.69 -32.14
C ALA A 536 14.66 -2.46 -33.53
N LYS A 537 13.47 -1.83 -33.61
CA LYS A 537 12.82 -1.45 -34.87
C LYS A 537 13.42 -0.16 -35.48
N LEU A 538 14.11 0.66 -34.71
CA LEU A 538 14.71 1.92 -35.16
C LEU A 538 16.05 1.69 -35.86
N LYS A 539 16.02 1.21 -37.11
CA LYS A 539 17.21 0.84 -37.90
C LYS A 539 17.66 1.90 -38.92
N GLU A 540 16.96 3.02 -38.99
CA GLU A 540 17.17 4.06 -40.00
C GLU A 540 17.27 5.44 -39.34
N ILE A 541 18.09 6.33 -39.89
CA ILE A 541 18.40 7.63 -39.28
C ILE A 541 17.86 8.78 -40.12
N SER A 542 17.65 8.57 -41.42
CA SER A 542 17.08 9.60 -42.30
C SER A 542 15.68 9.95 -41.85
N LEU A 543 15.37 11.25 -41.78
CA LEU A 543 14.08 11.76 -41.31
C LEU A 543 12.89 11.07 -41.99
N ASN A 544 12.88 10.98 -43.32
CA ASN A 544 11.77 10.39 -44.08
C ASN A 544 11.50 8.93 -43.70
N LYS A 545 12.55 8.11 -43.57
CA LYS A 545 12.40 6.71 -43.18
C LYS A 545 12.02 6.56 -41.71
N LEU A 546 12.53 7.43 -40.83
CA LEU A 546 12.20 7.42 -39.42
C LEU A 546 10.72 7.75 -39.20
N THR A 547 10.20 8.77 -39.89
CA THR A 547 8.77 9.10 -39.89
C THR A 547 7.93 7.92 -40.37
N LYS A 548 8.38 7.20 -41.41
CA LYS A 548 7.69 6.00 -41.88
C LYS A 548 7.63 4.90 -40.82
N ILE A 549 8.75 4.59 -40.15
CA ILE A 549 8.80 3.56 -39.09
C ILE A 549 7.83 3.91 -37.96
N ILE A 550 7.81 5.17 -37.52
CA ILE A 550 6.94 5.63 -36.44
C ILE A 550 5.47 5.55 -36.86
N ASN A 551 5.16 5.90 -38.11
CA ASN A 551 3.81 5.80 -38.64
C ASN A 551 3.33 4.34 -38.75
N ASP A 552 4.19 3.44 -39.24
CA ASP A 552 3.88 2.02 -39.33
C ASP A 552 3.59 1.43 -37.93
N GLU A 553 4.36 1.86 -36.92
CA GLU A 553 4.13 1.45 -35.53
C GLU A 553 2.80 1.99 -34.98
N PHE A 554 2.49 3.26 -35.24
CA PHE A 554 1.20 3.86 -34.89
C PHE A 554 0.02 3.08 -35.50
N ILE A 555 0.06 2.77 -36.80
CA ILE A 555 -0.98 1.98 -37.48
C ILE A 555 -1.13 0.58 -36.85
N SER A 556 -0.05 0.01 -36.31
CA SER A 556 -0.12 -1.30 -35.64
C SER A 556 -0.85 -1.24 -34.29
N GLN A 557 -0.93 -0.07 -33.64
CA GLN A 557 -1.47 0.11 -32.28
C GLN A 557 -2.91 0.64 -32.25
N TYR A 558 -3.31 1.42 -33.27
CA TYR A 558 -4.60 2.11 -33.33
C TYR A 558 -5.48 1.60 -34.49
N ASP A 559 -6.81 1.54 -34.27
CA ASP A 559 -7.84 1.16 -35.26
C ASP A 559 -8.29 2.36 -36.13
N ASN A 560 -8.74 2.08 -37.36
CA ASN A 560 -9.42 3.00 -38.29
C ASN A 560 -8.63 4.25 -38.76
N ILE A 561 -7.29 4.23 -38.72
CA ILE A 561 -6.46 5.40 -39.02
C ILE A 561 -5.19 4.99 -39.82
N SER A 562 -4.73 5.84 -40.75
CA SER A 562 -3.60 5.55 -41.66
C SER A 562 -2.36 6.45 -41.56
N ASP A 563 -2.39 7.62 -40.91
CA ASP A 563 -1.22 8.52 -40.85
C ASP A 563 -1.15 9.38 -39.56
N ILE A 564 -0.05 9.26 -38.83
CA ILE A 564 0.29 10.03 -37.62
C ILE A 564 0.42 11.53 -37.90
N ASN A 565 0.78 11.95 -39.11
CA ASN A 565 0.89 13.38 -39.45
C ASN A 565 -0.46 14.09 -39.54
N LEU A 566 -1.56 13.34 -39.41
CA LEU A 566 -2.91 13.89 -39.24
C LEU A 566 -3.14 14.42 -37.81
N TYR A 567 -2.27 14.09 -36.86
CA TYR A 567 -2.44 14.35 -35.44
C TYR A 567 -1.56 15.51 -34.95
N ASP A 568 -1.90 16.06 -33.79
CA ASP A 568 -1.10 17.12 -33.15
C ASP A 568 0.20 16.53 -32.60
N LYS A 569 1.33 16.97 -33.14
CA LYS A 569 2.66 16.49 -32.77
C LYS A 569 3.02 16.75 -31.30
N ASN A 570 2.45 17.79 -30.69
CA ASN A 570 2.69 18.11 -29.27
C ASN A 570 2.01 17.11 -28.32
N ARG A 571 1.08 16.29 -28.81
CA ARG A 571 0.37 15.27 -28.03
C ARG A 571 0.84 13.86 -28.34
N VAL A 572 1.70 13.71 -29.33
CA VAL A 572 2.37 12.45 -29.59
C VAL A 572 3.43 12.28 -28.52
N VAL A 573 3.31 11.21 -27.74
CA VAL A 573 4.30 10.83 -26.72
C VAL A 573 5.03 9.60 -27.21
N LEU A 574 6.29 9.76 -27.54
CA LEU A 574 7.09 8.66 -28.07
C LEU A 574 7.68 7.86 -26.92
N LEU A 575 7.14 6.66 -26.67
CA LEU A 575 7.63 5.74 -25.65
C LEU A 575 8.56 4.74 -26.33
N ILE A 576 9.87 4.96 -26.25
CA ILE A 576 10.86 4.06 -26.86
C ILE A 576 11.38 3.09 -25.81
N ASP A 577 10.90 1.86 -25.89
CA ASP A 577 11.37 0.78 -25.02
C ASP A 577 12.69 0.21 -25.53
N ASP A 578 13.59 -0.15 -24.62
CA ASP A 578 14.87 -0.78 -24.91
C ASP A 578 15.73 -0.04 -25.95
N PHE A 579 15.89 1.28 -25.82
CA PHE A 579 16.67 2.09 -26.78
C PHE A 579 18.14 1.65 -26.90
N HIS A 580 18.67 1.01 -25.86
CA HIS A 580 19.99 0.40 -25.91
C HIS A 580 20.10 -0.69 -27.02
N LYS A 581 18.99 -1.33 -27.43
CA LYS A 581 18.92 -2.33 -28.50
C LYS A 581 18.91 -1.77 -29.92
N VAL A 582 18.94 -0.45 -30.09
CA VAL A 582 19.15 0.19 -31.40
C VAL A 582 20.52 -0.18 -31.95
N LYS A 583 20.56 -0.91 -33.06
CA LYS A 583 21.81 -1.38 -33.69
C LYS A 583 22.11 -0.60 -34.96
N PHE A 584 23.24 0.11 -34.96
CA PHE A 584 23.83 0.75 -36.13
C PHE A 584 25.28 0.30 -36.33
N SER A 585 25.74 0.27 -37.59
CA SER A 585 27.13 -0.06 -37.92
C SER A 585 28.14 0.98 -37.39
N ASN A 586 27.70 2.21 -37.12
CA ASN A 586 28.52 3.28 -36.54
C ASN A 586 27.79 3.90 -35.34
N PRO A 587 28.38 3.93 -34.12
CA PRO A 587 27.78 4.50 -32.92
C PRO A 587 27.33 5.97 -33.05
N LYS A 588 27.98 6.75 -33.91
CA LYS A 588 27.60 8.15 -34.20
C LYS A 588 26.19 8.26 -34.77
N PHE A 589 25.68 7.21 -35.39
CA PHE A 589 24.33 7.17 -35.94
C PHE A 589 23.24 7.08 -34.88
N LYS A 590 23.50 6.45 -33.73
CA LYS A 590 22.57 6.44 -32.59
C LYS A 590 22.37 7.84 -32.02
N ASN A 591 23.45 8.62 -31.98
CA ASN A 591 23.41 10.03 -31.62
C ASN A 591 22.66 10.88 -32.67
N ASN A 592 22.87 10.63 -33.95
CA ASN A 592 22.11 11.31 -35.01
C ASN A 592 20.63 10.91 -35.00
N LEU A 593 20.30 9.67 -34.63
CA LEU A 593 18.94 9.22 -34.42
C LEU A 593 18.28 10.02 -33.30
N LEU A 594 18.91 10.13 -32.12
CA LEU A 594 18.38 10.96 -31.01
C LEU A 594 18.20 12.41 -31.43
N LEU A 595 19.17 13.00 -32.14
CA LEU A 595 19.03 14.37 -32.65
C LEU A 595 17.87 14.52 -33.63
N ASN A 596 17.63 13.52 -34.47
CA ASN A 596 16.51 13.55 -35.41
C ASN A 596 15.17 13.28 -34.72
N LEU A 597 15.13 12.42 -33.70
CA LEU A 597 13.95 12.21 -32.85
C LEU A 597 13.60 13.50 -32.09
N ASN A 598 14.58 14.14 -31.46
CA ASN A 598 14.42 15.44 -30.79
C ASN A 598 13.96 16.56 -31.73
N LYS A 599 14.19 16.43 -33.05
CA LYS A 599 13.67 17.38 -34.06
C LYS A 599 12.25 17.05 -34.50
N LEU A 600 11.83 15.81 -34.35
CA LEU A 600 10.52 15.33 -34.81
C LEU A 600 9.46 15.40 -33.70
N PHE A 601 9.86 15.17 -32.45
CA PHE A 601 8.96 15.07 -31.30
C PHE A 601 9.53 15.79 -30.08
N ASP A 602 8.64 16.44 -29.34
CA ASP A 602 8.97 17.15 -28.10
C ASP A 602 8.85 16.26 -26.86
N ASN A 603 7.93 15.29 -26.88
CA ASN A 603 7.67 14.37 -25.77
C ASN A 603 8.27 13.00 -26.06
N ILE A 604 9.36 12.67 -25.37
CA ILE A 604 10.10 11.43 -25.61
C ILE A 604 10.45 10.80 -24.27
N ILE A 605 10.02 9.55 -24.09
CA ILE A 605 10.38 8.73 -22.94
C ILE A 605 11.16 7.54 -23.44
N ILE A 606 12.36 7.37 -22.92
CA ILE A 606 13.30 6.36 -23.38
C ILE A 606 13.63 5.45 -22.21
N THR A 607 13.55 4.13 -22.41
CA THR A 607 14.13 3.17 -21.47
C THR A 607 15.45 2.63 -22.00
N GLY A 608 16.39 2.40 -21.09
CA GLY A 608 17.73 1.93 -21.43
C GLY A 608 18.34 1.09 -20.32
N ASN A 609 19.37 0.32 -20.67
CA ASN A 609 20.30 -0.20 -19.67
C ASN A 609 21.21 0.94 -19.17
N ASP A 610 21.91 0.73 -18.06
CA ASP A 610 22.79 1.77 -17.50
C ASP A 610 23.95 2.16 -18.44
N ILE A 611 24.37 1.27 -19.33
CA ILE A 611 25.42 1.51 -20.33
C ILE A 611 25.03 2.65 -21.29
N LEU A 612 23.73 2.82 -21.56
CA LEU A 612 23.23 3.90 -22.41
C LEU A 612 23.71 5.29 -21.95
N GLN A 613 23.92 5.50 -20.65
CA GLN A 613 24.44 6.76 -20.11
C GLN A 613 25.81 7.12 -20.70
N LEU A 614 26.66 6.11 -20.93
CA LEU A 614 28.02 6.27 -21.46
C LEU A 614 28.01 6.43 -22.98
N GLU A 615 27.15 5.68 -23.68
CA GLU A 615 27.06 5.69 -25.15
C GLU A 615 26.65 7.06 -25.73
N THR A 616 26.03 7.92 -24.91
CA THR A 616 25.49 9.21 -25.33
C THR A 616 26.44 10.39 -25.14
N TYR A 617 27.66 10.16 -24.66
CA TYR A 617 28.70 11.20 -24.57
C TYR A 617 29.42 11.44 -25.91
N ARG A 618 29.59 12.72 -26.29
CA ARG A 618 30.38 13.18 -27.45
C ARG A 618 31.67 13.84 -27.01
N SER A 619 32.77 13.62 -27.72
CA SER A 619 33.95 14.50 -27.68
C SER A 619 34.10 15.22 -29.03
N LYS A 620 33.95 16.55 -29.07
CA LYS A 620 34.25 17.35 -30.27
C LYS A 620 35.46 18.28 -30.13
N SER A 621 36.08 18.35 -28.95
CA SER A 621 37.16 19.29 -28.66
C SER A 621 37.85 19.02 -27.31
N GLY A 622 37.88 17.77 -26.84
CA GLY A 622 38.39 17.41 -25.51
C GLY A 622 37.38 17.58 -24.35
N ILE A 623 36.26 18.26 -24.59
CA ILE A 623 35.13 18.37 -23.64
C ILE A 623 34.06 17.34 -24.01
N SER A 624 33.68 16.49 -23.06
CA SER A 624 32.64 15.48 -23.22
C SER A 624 31.25 16.08 -22.95
N HIS A 625 30.33 16.02 -23.91
CA HIS A 625 28.94 16.47 -23.72
C HIS A 625 27.97 15.31 -23.92
N ASN A 626 27.12 15.04 -22.93
CA ASN A 626 26.08 14.01 -23.01
C ASN A 626 24.90 14.53 -23.83
N ILE A 627 24.48 13.81 -24.87
CA ILE A 627 23.33 14.20 -25.71
C ILE A 627 21.97 14.05 -25.00
N LEU A 628 21.94 13.29 -23.90
CA LEU A 628 20.81 13.15 -22.99
C LEU A 628 20.90 14.12 -21.80
N SER A 629 21.75 15.16 -21.88
CA SER A 629 21.81 16.21 -20.86
C SER A 629 20.51 17.01 -20.76
N GLU A 630 19.80 17.14 -21.88
CA GLU A 630 18.46 17.76 -21.98
C GLU A 630 17.33 16.86 -21.47
N TYR A 631 17.63 15.62 -21.06
CA TYR A 631 16.64 14.69 -20.53
C TYR A 631 16.69 14.65 -19.01
N ASP A 632 15.52 14.57 -18.38
CA ASP A 632 15.40 14.18 -16.99
C ASP A 632 15.74 12.69 -16.86
N ARG A 633 16.74 12.41 -16.04
CA ARG A 633 17.37 11.10 -15.95
C ARG A 633 16.99 10.43 -14.66
N TYR A 634 16.37 9.26 -14.76
CA TYR A 634 15.95 8.45 -13.62
C TYR A 634 16.54 7.05 -13.71
N ARG A 635 16.82 6.45 -12.56
CA ARG A 635 17.12 5.02 -12.46
C ARG A 635 16.00 4.32 -11.72
N LEU A 636 15.48 3.24 -12.31
CA LEU A 636 14.49 2.36 -11.70
C LEU A 636 15.16 1.57 -10.56
N LEU A 637 14.63 1.72 -9.35
CA LEU A 637 15.15 1.05 -8.16
C LEU A 637 14.50 -0.31 -7.95
N GLU A 638 15.19 -1.16 -7.19
CA GLU A 638 14.64 -2.40 -6.64
C GLU A 638 13.54 -2.10 -5.61
N PHE A 639 12.59 -3.03 -5.44
CA PHE A 639 11.51 -2.86 -4.48
C PHE A 639 12.05 -2.83 -3.04
N GLY A 640 11.70 -1.78 -2.32
CA GLY A 640 11.89 -1.71 -0.87
C GLY A 640 10.88 -2.58 -0.11
N PRO A 641 11.05 -2.76 1.21
CA PRO A 641 10.16 -3.51 2.09
C PRO A 641 8.67 -3.28 1.82
N LYS A 642 8.21 -2.01 1.75
CA LYS A 642 6.80 -1.69 1.49
C LYS A 642 6.30 -2.19 0.14
N GLN A 643 7.10 -2.02 -0.91
CA GLN A 643 6.74 -2.47 -2.26
C GLN A 643 6.71 -4.00 -2.37
N ARG A 644 7.63 -4.70 -1.67
CA ARG A 644 7.63 -6.16 -1.57
C ARG A 644 6.39 -6.67 -0.85
N TYR A 645 6.05 -6.07 0.30
CA TYR A 645 4.86 -6.43 1.06
C TYR A 645 3.57 -6.19 0.27
N ASN A 646 3.43 -5.02 -0.36
CA ASN A 646 2.25 -4.70 -1.17
C ASN A 646 2.09 -5.68 -2.36
N LEU A 647 3.20 -6.15 -2.94
CA LEU A 647 3.15 -7.16 -4.00
C LEU A 647 2.70 -8.53 -3.47
N ILE A 648 3.19 -8.93 -2.28
CA ILE A 648 2.77 -10.16 -1.60
C ILE A 648 1.27 -10.11 -1.28
N GLU A 649 0.81 -9.01 -0.68
CA GLU A 649 -0.59 -8.81 -0.33
C GLU A 649 -1.47 -8.83 -1.58
N LYS A 650 -1.10 -8.13 -2.66
CA LYS A 650 -1.83 -8.20 -3.92
C LYS A 650 -1.89 -9.63 -4.44
N TRP A 651 -0.75 -10.33 -4.52
CA TRP A 651 -0.66 -11.70 -5.01
C TRP A 651 -1.57 -12.65 -4.22
N ASN A 652 -1.43 -12.67 -2.88
CA ASN A 652 -2.18 -13.57 -2.02
C ASN A 652 -3.67 -13.22 -1.96
N ASN A 653 -4.10 -12.02 -2.35
CA ASN A 653 -5.50 -11.66 -2.47
C ASN A 653 -6.12 -12.03 -3.83
N ILE A 654 -5.34 -12.43 -4.84
CA ILE A 654 -5.89 -12.76 -6.17
C ILE A 654 -6.89 -13.92 -6.06
N GLY A 655 -8.13 -13.65 -6.46
CA GLY A 655 -9.22 -14.64 -6.50
C GLY A 655 -9.56 -15.27 -5.14
N ASN A 656 -9.09 -14.70 -4.03
CA ASN A 656 -9.34 -15.22 -2.69
C ASN A 656 -10.60 -14.55 -2.09
N ASN A 657 -11.60 -15.38 -1.77
CA ASN A 657 -12.70 -15.05 -0.85
C ASN A 657 -12.38 -15.66 0.53
N VAL A 658 -11.18 -15.44 1.05
CA VAL A 658 -10.76 -16.06 2.31
C VAL A 658 -11.54 -15.39 3.44
N ASN A 659 -12.46 -16.15 4.06
CA ASN A 659 -13.26 -15.68 5.19
C ASN A 659 -12.44 -15.57 6.50
N ASP A 660 -11.22 -16.11 6.55
CA ASP A 660 -10.33 -16.09 7.73
C ASP A 660 -9.12 -15.17 7.50
N GLU A 661 -9.19 -13.93 7.99
CA GLU A 661 -8.11 -12.94 7.91
C GLU A 661 -6.79 -13.45 8.50
N ASN A 662 -6.82 -14.31 9.52
CA ASN A 662 -5.60 -14.87 10.11
C ASN A 662 -4.90 -15.85 9.17
N GLU A 663 -5.64 -16.57 8.34
CA GLU A 663 -5.05 -17.44 7.32
C GLU A 663 -4.29 -16.61 6.28
N LEU A 664 -4.86 -15.47 5.85
CA LEU A 664 -4.18 -14.55 4.95
C LEU A 664 -2.93 -13.93 5.59
N ILE A 665 -2.98 -13.55 6.87
CA ILE A 665 -1.81 -13.05 7.60
C ILE A 665 -0.71 -14.12 7.68
N ARG A 666 -1.04 -15.37 8.01
CA ARG A 666 -0.07 -16.48 8.03
C ARG A 666 0.55 -16.66 6.65
N LEU A 667 -0.26 -16.63 5.59
CA LEU A 667 0.21 -16.78 4.21
C LEU A 667 1.11 -15.62 3.77
N ASN A 668 0.75 -14.37 4.12
CA ASN A 668 1.56 -13.18 3.86
C ASN A 668 2.90 -13.27 4.59
N LYS A 669 2.91 -13.60 5.88
CA LYS A 669 4.13 -13.76 6.68
C LYS A 669 5.03 -14.88 6.17
N GLU A 670 4.43 -16.00 5.78
CA GLU A 670 5.18 -17.11 5.18
C GLU A 670 5.81 -16.68 3.84
N SER A 671 5.06 -15.95 3.02
CA SER A 671 5.54 -15.42 1.73
C SER A 671 6.64 -14.37 1.90
N GLU A 672 6.51 -13.49 2.89
CA GLU A 672 7.49 -12.47 3.28
C GLU A 672 8.79 -13.11 3.73
N SER A 673 8.74 -14.01 4.72
CA SER A 673 9.92 -14.73 5.21
C SER A 673 10.63 -15.52 4.10
N ARG A 674 9.87 -16.11 3.17
CA ARG A 674 10.43 -16.79 1.99
C ARG A 674 11.16 -15.80 1.07
N ILE A 675 10.55 -14.65 0.77
CA ILE A 675 11.14 -13.61 -0.07
C ILE A 675 12.39 -13.03 0.57
N GLU A 676 12.35 -12.68 1.86
CA GLU A 676 13.49 -12.15 2.61
C GLU A 676 14.65 -13.13 2.66
N THR A 677 14.40 -14.43 2.84
CA THR A 677 15.49 -15.42 2.85
C THR A 677 16.20 -15.51 1.49
N ILE A 678 15.46 -15.31 0.39
CA ILE A 678 15.98 -15.37 -0.99
C ILE A 678 16.66 -14.05 -1.40
N ILE A 679 16.10 -12.92 -0.98
CA ILE A 679 16.53 -11.57 -1.37
C ILE A 679 17.54 -10.98 -0.39
N GLY A 680 17.33 -11.13 0.92
CA GLY A 680 18.09 -10.52 2.01
C GLY A 680 19.57 -10.90 2.07
N ARG A 681 20.04 -11.80 1.20
CA ARG A 681 21.47 -12.06 0.98
C ARG A 681 22.05 -11.31 -0.25
N ASN A 682 21.28 -10.40 -0.86
CA ASN A 682 21.60 -9.68 -2.10
C ASN A 682 22.01 -10.59 -3.26
N PHE A 683 21.36 -11.75 -3.39
CA PHE A 683 21.64 -12.71 -4.46
C PHE A 683 20.86 -12.41 -5.74
N VAL A 684 19.60 -12.04 -5.56
CA VAL A 684 18.70 -11.66 -6.64
C VAL A 684 18.23 -10.24 -6.36
N PRO A 685 18.20 -9.37 -7.37
CA PRO A 685 17.63 -8.06 -7.17
C PRO A 685 16.14 -8.16 -6.87
N ALA A 686 15.62 -7.28 -6.01
CA ALA A 686 14.21 -7.24 -5.63
C ALA A 686 13.32 -6.61 -6.71
N PHE A 687 13.46 -7.06 -7.96
CA PHE A 687 12.57 -6.63 -9.05
C PHE A 687 11.32 -7.50 -9.14
N PRO A 688 10.20 -6.96 -9.67
CA PRO A 688 8.91 -7.64 -9.68
C PRO A 688 8.92 -9.05 -10.28
N VAL A 689 9.64 -9.28 -11.39
CA VAL A 689 9.64 -10.60 -12.03
C VAL A 689 10.21 -11.69 -11.13
N TYR A 690 11.21 -11.36 -10.32
CA TYR A 690 11.86 -12.30 -9.42
C TYR A 690 10.94 -12.61 -8.25
N LEU A 691 10.38 -11.57 -7.63
CA LEU A 691 9.38 -11.69 -6.56
C LEU A 691 8.17 -12.53 -6.98
N LEU A 692 7.57 -12.22 -8.14
CA LEU A 692 6.44 -12.95 -8.68
C LEU A 692 6.79 -14.39 -9.04
N THR A 693 8.00 -14.65 -9.52
CA THR A 693 8.46 -16.02 -9.78
C THR A 693 8.62 -16.81 -8.47
N ILE A 694 9.09 -16.18 -7.39
CA ILE A 694 9.13 -16.82 -6.05
C ILE A 694 7.72 -17.19 -5.60
N LEU A 695 6.80 -16.22 -5.66
CA LEU A 695 5.40 -16.40 -5.25
C LEU A 695 4.71 -17.49 -6.07
N GLN A 696 4.80 -17.45 -7.39
CA GLN A 696 4.25 -18.46 -8.29
C GLN A 696 4.85 -19.86 -8.05
N THR A 697 6.17 -19.94 -7.87
CA THR A 697 6.84 -21.22 -7.60
C THR A 697 6.31 -21.84 -6.31
N SER A 698 6.00 -21.01 -5.32
CA SER A 698 5.45 -21.45 -4.04
C SER A 698 4.06 -22.09 -4.15
N GLU A 699 3.24 -21.65 -5.10
CA GLU A 699 1.93 -22.25 -5.37
C GLU A 699 2.04 -23.59 -6.09
N ILE A 700 2.92 -23.69 -7.10
CA ILE A 700 3.09 -24.91 -7.91
C ILE A 700 3.70 -26.04 -7.07
N SER A 701 4.62 -25.70 -6.15
CA SER A 701 5.29 -26.65 -5.25
C SER A 701 4.30 -27.38 -4.34
N ASN A 702 3.20 -26.72 -3.95
CA ASN A 702 2.12 -27.33 -3.17
C ASN A 702 1.31 -28.38 -3.96
N ILE A 703 1.36 -28.36 -5.30
CA ILE A 703 0.53 -29.22 -6.17
C ILE A 703 1.27 -30.47 -6.64
N GLN A 704 2.58 -30.39 -6.91
CA GLN A 704 3.30 -31.50 -7.57
C GLN A 704 4.28 -32.26 -6.69
N ASN A 705 4.89 -31.68 -5.64
CA ASN A 705 5.73 -32.39 -4.68
C ASN A 705 5.96 -31.54 -3.41
N PRO A 706 5.31 -31.84 -2.27
CA PRO A 706 5.41 -31.07 -1.03
C PRO A 706 6.77 -31.21 -0.28
N GLU A 707 7.81 -31.73 -0.94
CA GLU A 707 9.09 -32.16 -0.35
C GLU A 707 10.29 -31.25 -0.67
N TYR A 708 10.11 -30.18 -1.45
CA TYR A 708 11.23 -29.33 -1.88
C TYR A 708 11.33 -28.03 -1.08
N ASN A 709 12.52 -27.79 -0.51
CA ASN A 709 12.94 -26.46 -0.05
C ASN A 709 12.97 -25.51 -1.26
N LEU A 710 12.10 -24.51 -1.23
CA LEU A 710 11.81 -23.60 -2.34
C LEU A 710 13.04 -22.81 -2.80
N HIS A 711 14.01 -22.55 -1.93
CA HIS A 711 15.15 -21.67 -2.22
C HIS A 711 15.99 -22.17 -3.40
N GLY A 712 16.63 -23.34 -3.27
CA GLY A 712 17.45 -23.91 -4.34
C GLY A 712 16.66 -24.24 -5.61
N PHE A 713 15.39 -24.66 -5.45
CA PHE A 713 14.50 -24.96 -6.56
C PHE A 713 14.16 -23.69 -7.36
N TYR A 714 13.91 -22.57 -6.67
CA TYR A 714 13.67 -21.27 -7.30
C TYR A 714 14.87 -20.82 -8.13
N TYR A 715 16.08 -20.86 -7.56
CA TYR A 715 17.29 -20.48 -8.30
C TYR A 715 17.55 -21.43 -9.47
N GLU A 716 17.38 -22.75 -9.27
CA GLU A 716 17.48 -23.72 -10.34
C GLU A 716 16.46 -23.45 -11.45
N ARG A 717 15.23 -23.08 -11.09
CA ARG A 717 14.16 -22.72 -12.03
C ARG A 717 14.51 -21.46 -12.82
N LEU A 718 15.01 -20.41 -12.16
CA LEU A 718 15.49 -19.20 -12.84
C LEU A 718 16.63 -19.50 -13.83
N ILE A 719 17.61 -20.31 -13.42
CA ILE A 719 18.74 -20.72 -14.27
C ILE A 719 18.22 -21.53 -15.47
N SER A 720 17.34 -22.50 -15.22
CA SER A 720 16.71 -23.32 -16.24
C SER A 720 15.91 -22.49 -17.23
N ASP A 721 15.08 -21.55 -16.77
CA ASP A 721 14.26 -20.72 -17.64
C ASP A 721 15.11 -19.74 -18.46
N ALA A 722 16.17 -19.17 -17.87
CA ALA A 722 17.13 -18.34 -18.57
C ALA A 722 17.86 -19.11 -19.69
N LEU A 723 18.31 -20.34 -19.41
CA LEU A 723 18.95 -21.21 -20.40
C LEU A 723 17.97 -21.68 -21.48
N ASN A 724 16.77 -22.13 -21.10
CA ASN A 724 15.74 -22.60 -22.03
C ASN A 724 15.31 -21.53 -23.03
N LYS A 725 15.34 -20.25 -22.66
CA LYS A 725 15.06 -19.12 -23.57
C LYS A 725 16.21 -18.85 -24.54
N ALA A 726 17.46 -19.12 -24.14
CA ALA A 726 18.66 -18.83 -24.93
C ALA A 726 19.10 -19.98 -25.85
N ILE A 727 18.81 -21.22 -25.47
CA ILE A 727 19.22 -22.43 -26.19
C ILE A 727 18.27 -22.70 -27.35
N ARG A 728 18.83 -22.97 -28.55
CA ARG A 728 18.04 -23.30 -29.74
C ARG A 728 17.45 -24.71 -29.69
N ASN A 729 18.25 -25.69 -29.26
CA ASN A 729 17.84 -27.08 -29.12
C ASN A 729 17.73 -27.46 -27.63
N LYS A 730 16.50 -27.57 -27.12
CA LYS A 730 16.24 -27.78 -25.69
C LYS A 730 16.87 -29.06 -25.12
N SER A 731 17.20 -30.06 -25.95
CA SER A 731 17.92 -31.26 -25.50
C SER A 731 19.32 -30.95 -24.97
N ASP A 732 19.91 -29.81 -25.35
CA ASP A 732 21.31 -29.47 -25.05
C ASP A 732 21.44 -28.77 -23.68
N ILE A 733 20.35 -28.57 -22.94
CA ILE A 733 20.35 -27.87 -21.65
C ILE A 733 21.32 -28.50 -20.65
N SER A 734 21.42 -29.83 -20.62
CA SER A 734 22.31 -30.56 -19.73
C SER A 734 23.78 -30.23 -19.97
N PHE A 735 24.17 -30.02 -21.23
CA PHE A 735 25.52 -29.60 -21.61
C PHE A 735 25.86 -28.22 -21.03
N TYR A 736 24.99 -27.22 -21.23
CA TYR A 736 25.23 -25.86 -20.71
C TYR A 736 25.24 -25.83 -19.18
N TYR A 737 24.38 -26.61 -18.55
CA TYR A 737 24.38 -26.82 -17.10
C TYR A 737 25.73 -27.39 -16.63
N ASN A 738 26.27 -28.41 -17.30
CA ASN A 738 27.56 -28.99 -16.95
C ASN A 738 28.72 -28.01 -17.18
N PHE A 739 28.71 -27.30 -18.31
CA PHE A 739 29.74 -26.30 -18.63
C PHE A 739 29.81 -25.20 -17.55
N LEU A 740 28.67 -24.67 -17.11
CA LEU A 740 28.64 -23.68 -16.02
C LEU A 740 29.05 -24.27 -14.66
N THR A 741 28.80 -25.56 -14.44
CA THR A 741 29.23 -26.29 -13.24
C THR A 741 30.76 -26.34 -13.16
N GLU A 742 31.40 -26.82 -14.22
CA GLU A 742 32.86 -26.88 -14.32
C GLU A 742 33.50 -25.48 -14.27
N TYR A 743 32.93 -24.51 -14.99
CA TYR A 743 33.50 -23.16 -15.04
C TYR A 743 33.41 -22.45 -13.68
N SER A 744 32.28 -22.57 -12.99
CA SER A 744 32.12 -21.94 -11.67
C SER A 744 33.07 -22.54 -10.64
N TYR A 745 33.30 -23.86 -10.70
CA TYR A 745 34.28 -24.50 -9.83
C TYR A 745 35.73 -24.10 -10.17
N TYR A 746 36.07 -23.97 -11.46
CA TYR A 746 37.36 -23.42 -11.90
C TYR A 746 37.61 -22.02 -11.32
N LEU A 747 36.60 -21.14 -11.35
CA LEU A 747 36.70 -19.80 -10.77
C LEU A 747 36.88 -19.82 -9.25
N PHE A 748 36.22 -20.76 -8.56
CA PHE A 748 36.36 -20.98 -7.12
C PHE A 748 37.78 -21.47 -6.77
N GLU A 749 38.29 -22.50 -7.46
CA GLU A 749 39.62 -23.06 -7.22
C GLU A 749 40.74 -22.06 -7.56
N SER A 750 40.55 -21.25 -8.61
CA SER A 750 41.49 -20.21 -9.04
C SER A 750 41.42 -18.94 -8.19
N LYS A 751 40.56 -18.89 -7.16
CA LYS A 751 40.32 -17.71 -6.29
C LYS A 751 39.85 -16.45 -7.05
N ILE A 752 39.40 -16.59 -8.30
CA ILE A 752 38.83 -15.50 -9.12
C ILE A 752 37.41 -15.17 -8.64
N ARG A 753 36.64 -16.20 -8.27
CA ARG A 753 35.27 -16.08 -7.74
C ARG A 753 34.36 -15.31 -8.71
N LEU A 754 33.76 -14.22 -8.23
CA LEU A 754 32.87 -13.33 -9.00
C LEU A 754 33.61 -12.18 -9.71
N ASN A 755 34.92 -12.07 -9.54
CA ASN A 755 35.69 -11.04 -10.22
C ASN A 755 35.70 -11.29 -11.74
N ALA A 756 35.90 -10.21 -12.50
CA ALA A 756 36.00 -10.31 -13.93
C ALA A 756 37.27 -11.11 -14.32
N ASN A 757 37.09 -12.16 -15.11
CA ASN A 757 38.18 -12.93 -15.70
C ASN A 757 38.49 -12.40 -17.11
N THR A 758 39.69 -12.66 -17.62
CA THR A 758 40.01 -12.26 -19.00
C THR A 758 39.35 -13.19 -20.02
N LEU A 759 39.01 -12.66 -21.20
CA LEU A 759 38.45 -13.47 -22.27
C LEU A 759 39.42 -14.59 -22.72
N ASN A 760 40.72 -14.34 -22.66
CA ASN A 760 41.75 -15.33 -23.01
C ASN A 760 41.76 -16.50 -22.03
N ASP A 761 41.66 -16.24 -20.73
CA ASP A 761 41.60 -17.30 -19.71
C ASP A 761 40.35 -18.16 -19.88
N PHE A 762 39.21 -17.54 -20.25
CA PHE A 762 37.99 -18.28 -20.56
C PHE A 762 38.08 -19.12 -21.82
N ILE A 763 38.75 -18.64 -22.87
CA ILE A 763 39.05 -19.44 -24.06
C ILE A 763 39.93 -20.62 -23.68
N GLY A 764 40.96 -20.40 -22.85
CA GLY A 764 41.81 -21.47 -22.32
C GLY A 764 41.02 -22.53 -21.55
N PHE A 765 40.10 -22.12 -20.67
CA PHE A 765 39.17 -23.02 -19.99
C PHE A 765 38.28 -23.79 -20.99
N TYR A 766 37.69 -23.08 -21.97
CA TYR A 766 36.84 -23.69 -22.99
C TYR A 766 37.57 -24.77 -23.81
N ASP A 767 38.81 -24.49 -24.23
CA ASP A 767 39.62 -25.44 -25.01
C ASP A 767 39.94 -26.68 -24.17
N ASN A 768 40.27 -26.49 -22.88
CA ASN A 768 40.49 -27.60 -21.97
C ASN A 768 39.22 -28.43 -21.75
N TYR A 769 38.08 -27.78 -21.49
CA TYR A 769 36.79 -28.45 -21.32
C TYR A 769 36.40 -29.26 -22.56
N CYS A 770 36.52 -28.68 -23.76
CA CYS A 770 36.17 -29.38 -25.00
C CYS A 770 37.08 -30.58 -25.25
N LYS A 771 38.37 -30.48 -24.89
CA LYS A 771 39.33 -31.59 -24.98
C LYS A 771 39.02 -32.71 -23.98
N GLU A 772 38.74 -32.36 -22.73
CA GLU A 772 38.47 -33.31 -21.65
C GLU A 772 37.17 -34.08 -21.86
N TYR A 773 36.10 -33.38 -22.25
CA TYR A 773 34.79 -33.99 -22.50
C TYR A 773 34.61 -34.51 -23.94
N ASN A 774 35.60 -34.33 -24.81
CA ASN A 774 35.57 -34.69 -26.24
C ASN A 774 34.34 -34.10 -26.98
N ILE A 775 34.14 -32.79 -26.84
CA ILE A 775 32.98 -32.07 -27.39
C ILE A 775 33.40 -31.18 -28.56
N GLN A 776 32.61 -31.21 -29.64
CA GLN A 776 32.86 -30.44 -30.87
C GLN A 776 31.82 -29.32 -31.05
N ILE A 777 31.74 -28.39 -30.10
CA ILE A 777 30.87 -27.21 -30.18
C ILE A 777 31.74 -25.98 -30.34
N LYS A 778 31.44 -25.10 -31.30
CA LYS A 778 32.21 -23.87 -31.52
C LYS A 778 32.02 -22.88 -30.37
N PHE A 779 33.12 -22.27 -29.90
CA PHE A 779 33.13 -21.23 -28.86
C PHE A 779 32.05 -20.15 -29.05
N ASN A 780 31.87 -19.67 -30.29
CA ASN A 780 30.88 -18.63 -30.60
C ASN A 780 29.44 -19.02 -30.24
N ILE A 781 29.09 -20.32 -30.33
CA ILE A 781 27.76 -20.81 -29.96
C ILE A 781 27.57 -20.72 -28.44
N ILE A 782 28.59 -21.12 -27.67
CA ILE A 782 28.57 -21.05 -26.20
C ILE A 782 28.51 -19.59 -25.74
N LYS A 783 29.35 -18.74 -26.34
CA LYS A 783 29.37 -17.29 -26.11
C LYS A 783 27.99 -16.66 -26.39
N GLU A 784 27.35 -17.02 -27.50
CA GLU A 784 26.00 -16.51 -27.86
C GLU A 784 24.94 -16.96 -26.84
N VAL A 785 24.92 -18.24 -26.46
CA VAL A 785 23.93 -18.76 -25.49
C VAL A 785 24.09 -18.13 -24.12
N PHE A 786 25.32 -18.04 -23.58
CA PHE A 786 25.51 -17.45 -22.25
C PHE A 786 25.26 -15.96 -22.20
N ASN A 787 25.62 -15.23 -23.27
CA ASN A 787 25.31 -13.81 -23.36
C ASN A 787 23.79 -13.59 -23.50
N ASN A 788 23.07 -14.45 -24.24
CA ASN A 788 21.62 -14.35 -24.40
C ASN A 788 20.84 -14.84 -23.16
N SER A 789 21.40 -15.76 -22.37
CA SER A 789 20.78 -16.23 -21.12
C SER A 789 20.92 -15.23 -19.98
N LEU A 790 21.78 -14.22 -20.13
CA LEU A 790 22.11 -13.21 -19.12
C LEU A 790 22.78 -13.78 -17.87
N LEU A 791 23.08 -15.08 -17.83
CA LEU A 791 23.75 -15.73 -16.69
C LEU A 791 25.24 -15.40 -16.63
N VAL A 792 25.85 -15.10 -17.78
CA VAL A 792 27.25 -14.68 -17.90
C VAL A 792 27.34 -13.45 -18.78
N LYS A 793 27.99 -12.39 -18.30
CA LYS A 793 28.28 -11.19 -19.09
C LYS A 793 29.64 -11.35 -19.75
N ILE A 794 29.68 -11.17 -21.06
CA ILE A 794 30.89 -11.25 -21.87
C ILE A 794 31.05 -9.92 -22.60
N ASN A 795 32.03 -9.11 -22.20
CA ASN A 795 32.41 -7.90 -22.94
C ASN A 795 33.61 -8.21 -23.87
N ASP A 796 34.16 -7.18 -24.52
CA ASP A 796 35.26 -7.36 -25.47
C ASP A 796 36.53 -7.94 -24.83
N ASN A 797 36.81 -7.60 -23.56
CA ASN A 797 38.04 -7.99 -22.86
C ASN A 797 37.81 -8.80 -21.57
N ASP A 798 36.59 -8.84 -21.05
CA ASP A 798 36.29 -9.46 -19.76
C ASP A 798 35.05 -10.39 -19.80
N ILE A 799 35.03 -11.32 -18.87
CA ILE A 799 33.91 -12.23 -18.63
C ILE A 799 33.63 -12.34 -17.14
N ARG A 800 32.35 -12.34 -16.78
CA ARG A 800 31.91 -12.53 -15.39
C ARG A 800 30.58 -13.24 -15.31
N ILE A 801 30.40 -14.05 -14.28
CA ILE A 801 29.07 -14.57 -13.93
C ILE A 801 28.21 -13.39 -13.46
N SER A 802 26.99 -13.29 -14.00
CA SER A 802 26.15 -12.10 -13.83
C SER A 802 25.58 -11.96 -12.42
N TYR A 803 25.35 -13.07 -11.73
CA TYR A 803 24.66 -13.11 -10.44
C TYR A 803 25.36 -14.04 -9.46
N LYS A 804 25.40 -13.64 -8.17
CA LYS A 804 26.03 -14.41 -7.10
C LYS A 804 25.46 -15.83 -6.98
N TYR A 805 24.13 -15.97 -7.06
CA TYR A 805 23.47 -17.27 -6.94
C TYR A 805 23.84 -18.25 -8.06
N VAL A 806 24.11 -17.77 -9.28
CA VAL A 806 24.50 -18.64 -10.41
C VAL A 806 25.82 -19.30 -10.08
N TYR A 807 26.79 -18.49 -9.64
CA TYR A 807 28.10 -18.99 -9.21
C TYR A 807 27.97 -19.94 -8.00
N TYR A 808 27.28 -19.54 -6.93
CA TYR A 808 27.13 -20.39 -5.74
C TYR A 808 26.39 -21.70 -6.02
N PHE A 809 25.32 -21.67 -6.84
CA PHE A 809 24.57 -22.85 -7.25
C PHE A 809 25.45 -23.83 -8.02
N PHE A 810 26.22 -23.34 -9.00
CA PHE A 810 27.05 -24.19 -9.84
C PHE A 810 28.31 -24.70 -9.12
N VAL A 811 28.91 -23.93 -8.21
CA VAL A 811 29.94 -24.45 -7.29
C VAL A 811 29.36 -25.56 -6.43
N ALA A 812 28.20 -25.34 -5.81
CA ALA A 812 27.53 -26.37 -5.02
C ALA A 812 27.17 -27.62 -5.83
N ARG A 813 26.75 -27.46 -7.09
CA ARG A 813 26.47 -28.56 -8.01
C ARG A 813 27.71 -29.38 -8.33
N TYR A 814 28.86 -28.73 -8.52
CA TYR A 814 30.12 -29.43 -8.71
C TYR A 814 30.48 -30.24 -7.45
N LEU A 815 30.40 -29.63 -6.26
CA LEU A 815 30.67 -30.32 -5.00
C LEU A 815 29.72 -31.50 -4.77
N SER A 816 28.43 -31.33 -5.12
CA SER A 816 27.41 -32.39 -5.04
C SER A 816 27.74 -33.57 -5.94
N ASN A 817 28.06 -33.31 -7.21
CA ASN A 817 28.35 -34.35 -8.21
C ASN A 817 29.63 -35.14 -7.86
N ASN A 818 30.57 -34.50 -7.15
CA ASN A 818 31.89 -35.04 -6.85
C ASN A 818 32.11 -35.37 -5.36
N ILE A 819 31.03 -35.42 -4.55
CA ILE A 819 31.09 -35.59 -3.08
C ILE A 819 31.79 -36.89 -2.63
N ALA A 820 31.84 -37.90 -3.50
CA ALA A 820 32.54 -39.15 -3.24
C ALA A 820 34.06 -38.98 -3.08
N HIS A 821 34.66 -37.93 -3.66
CA HIS A 821 36.10 -37.69 -3.61
C HIS A 821 36.54 -37.03 -2.30
N GLU A 822 37.61 -37.55 -1.68
CA GLU A 822 38.14 -37.03 -0.39
C GLU A 822 38.57 -35.55 -0.45
N LYS A 823 39.12 -35.09 -1.58
CA LYS A 823 39.43 -33.66 -1.79
C LYS A 823 38.17 -32.79 -1.67
N ILE A 824 37.06 -33.24 -2.22
CA ILE A 824 35.77 -32.51 -2.19
C ILE A 824 35.15 -32.54 -0.80
N LYS A 825 35.19 -33.70 -0.11
CA LYS A 825 34.79 -33.80 1.29
C LYS A 825 35.55 -32.81 2.17
N HIS A 826 36.87 -32.70 1.98
CA HIS A 826 37.70 -31.73 2.69
C HIS A 826 37.26 -30.29 2.42
N ILE A 827 36.97 -29.91 1.17
CA ILE A 827 36.44 -28.59 0.83
C ILE A 827 35.10 -28.34 1.51
N VAL A 828 34.17 -29.31 1.49
CA VAL A 828 32.86 -29.19 2.16
C VAL A 828 33.02 -28.99 3.67
N LYS A 829 33.96 -29.67 4.31
CA LYS A 829 34.32 -29.44 5.71
C LYS A 829 34.79 -28.00 5.94
N LEU A 830 35.76 -27.52 5.16
CA LEU A 830 36.29 -26.15 5.31
C LEU A 830 35.22 -25.07 5.09
N LEU A 831 34.33 -25.27 4.11
CA LEU A 831 33.19 -24.39 3.86
C LEU A 831 32.22 -24.38 5.05
N SER A 832 31.91 -25.56 5.60
CA SER A 832 31.03 -25.71 6.77
C SER A 832 31.60 -25.01 8.00
N GLU A 833 32.91 -25.06 8.20
CA GLU A 833 33.59 -24.35 9.30
C GLU A 833 33.54 -22.83 9.17
N ARG A 834 33.31 -22.29 7.96
CA ARG A 834 33.41 -20.85 7.64
C ARG A 834 32.10 -20.22 7.16
N ILE A 835 30.96 -20.81 7.51
CA ILE A 835 29.64 -20.30 7.10
C ILE A 835 29.32 -18.87 7.61
N TYR A 836 30.10 -18.27 8.52
CA TYR A 836 29.92 -16.84 8.81
C TYR A 836 30.18 -15.96 7.58
N ARG A 837 30.95 -16.44 6.60
CA ARG A 837 31.08 -15.83 5.26
C ARG A 837 29.83 -16.13 4.41
N ASP A 838 29.28 -15.11 3.76
CA ASP A 838 28.05 -15.24 2.96
C ASP A 838 28.18 -16.19 1.77
N GLU A 839 29.31 -16.14 1.06
CA GLU A 839 29.60 -17.04 -0.07
C GLU A 839 29.52 -18.50 0.38
N TYR A 840 30.25 -18.86 1.44
CA TYR A 840 30.35 -20.24 1.91
C TYR A 840 29.04 -20.75 2.49
N ALA A 841 28.32 -19.95 3.29
CA ALA A 841 26.98 -20.29 3.76
C ALA A 841 26.01 -20.59 2.60
N SER A 842 26.17 -19.89 1.49
CA SER A 842 25.26 -20.00 0.34
C SER A 842 25.59 -21.18 -0.54
N ILE A 843 26.89 -21.46 -0.75
CA ILE A 843 27.32 -22.71 -1.38
C ILE A 843 26.82 -23.91 -0.57
N ILE A 844 26.95 -23.90 0.77
CA ILE A 844 26.43 -24.98 1.62
C ILE A 844 24.90 -25.08 1.55
N MET A 845 24.19 -23.95 1.55
CA MET A 845 22.74 -23.92 1.35
C MET A 845 22.34 -24.58 0.02
N PHE A 846 23.00 -24.24 -1.09
CA PHE A 846 22.73 -24.89 -2.38
C PHE A 846 23.15 -26.36 -2.40
N LEU A 847 24.26 -26.70 -1.75
CA LEU A 847 24.77 -28.06 -1.69
C LEU A 847 23.79 -28.99 -0.95
N THR A 848 23.26 -28.53 0.19
CA THR A 848 22.19 -29.25 0.90
C THR A 848 20.88 -29.31 0.11
N HIS A 849 20.68 -28.39 -0.84
CA HIS A 849 19.57 -28.50 -1.77
C HIS A 849 19.81 -29.58 -2.84
N LEU A 850 21.02 -29.67 -3.39
CA LEU A 850 21.36 -30.55 -4.49
C LEU A 850 21.68 -31.99 -4.05
N SER A 851 22.10 -32.17 -2.79
CA SER A 851 22.51 -33.46 -2.25
C SER A 851 21.90 -33.75 -0.88
N LYS A 852 21.64 -35.04 -0.64
CA LYS A 852 21.24 -35.64 0.65
C LYS A 852 22.39 -36.43 1.29
N ASP A 853 23.60 -36.28 0.79
CA ASP A 853 24.74 -37.06 1.28
C ASP A 853 24.93 -36.85 2.78
N GLN A 854 25.02 -37.96 3.51
CA GLN A 854 25.11 -37.98 4.96
C GLN A 854 26.35 -37.24 5.47
N TYR A 855 27.43 -37.20 4.69
CA TYR A 855 28.63 -36.46 5.03
C TYR A 855 28.35 -34.97 5.23
N ILE A 856 27.56 -34.36 4.35
CA ILE A 856 27.21 -32.93 4.42
C ILE A 856 26.43 -32.66 5.71
N LEU A 857 25.42 -33.48 5.99
CA LEU A 857 24.60 -33.38 7.20
C LEU A 857 25.44 -33.55 8.47
N ASN A 858 26.36 -34.51 8.47
CA ASN A 858 27.25 -34.76 9.59
C ASN A 858 28.22 -33.60 9.82
N GLN A 859 28.75 -32.97 8.76
CA GLN A 859 29.63 -31.81 8.90
C GLN A 859 28.90 -30.59 9.48
N LEU A 860 27.64 -30.35 9.08
CA LEU A 860 26.81 -29.31 9.69
C LEU A 860 26.56 -29.58 11.18
N LEU A 861 26.25 -30.83 11.54
CA LEU A 861 26.05 -31.24 12.93
C LEU A 861 27.33 -31.14 13.77
N GLU A 862 28.47 -31.57 13.24
CA GLU A 862 29.77 -31.48 13.89
C GLU A 862 30.15 -30.02 14.16
N ASN A 863 29.98 -29.15 13.16
CA ASN A 863 30.21 -27.73 13.32
C ASN A 863 29.30 -27.08 14.36
N SER A 864 28.01 -27.47 14.38
CA SER A 864 27.06 -27.04 15.42
C SER A 864 27.50 -27.46 16.83
N LYS A 865 27.91 -28.72 16.99
CA LYS A 865 28.34 -29.28 18.28
C LYS A 865 29.64 -28.66 18.79
N ASN A 866 30.53 -28.23 17.89
CA ASN A 866 31.79 -27.58 18.24
C ASN A 866 31.61 -26.10 18.61
N LEU A 867 30.51 -25.45 18.20
CA LEU A 867 30.24 -24.06 18.53
C LEU A 867 29.72 -23.92 19.96
N PHE A 868 30.44 -23.09 20.74
CA PHE A 868 30.16 -22.84 22.16
C PHE A 868 30.10 -24.15 22.96
N ASN A 869 30.92 -25.14 22.60
CA ASN A 869 30.91 -26.48 23.20
C ASN A 869 31.36 -26.51 24.66
N GLU A 870 32.00 -25.44 25.13
CA GLU A 870 32.34 -25.18 26.52
C GLU A 870 31.13 -24.80 27.37
N TYR A 871 29.99 -24.50 26.74
CA TYR A 871 28.72 -24.19 27.40
C TYR A 871 27.71 -25.31 27.21
N GLU A 872 27.07 -25.71 28.31
CA GLU A 872 25.86 -26.51 28.26
C GLU A 872 24.67 -25.68 27.75
N PRO A 873 23.69 -26.28 27.04
CA PRO A 873 22.46 -25.60 26.64
C PRO A 873 21.77 -24.91 27.82
N ALA A 874 21.41 -23.63 27.67
CA ALA A 874 20.64 -22.90 28.67
C ALA A 874 19.31 -23.61 28.98
N LYS A 875 19.02 -23.81 30.26
CA LYS A 875 17.79 -24.46 30.76
C LYS A 875 16.73 -23.45 31.18
N LEU A 876 17.13 -22.21 31.46
CA LEU A 876 16.29 -21.13 32.02
C LEU A 876 15.66 -21.54 33.36
N GLU A 877 16.47 -22.15 34.21
CA GLU A 877 16.15 -22.58 35.57
C GLU A 877 17.17 -21.96 36.54
N LYS A 878 18.12 -22.74 37.07
CA LYS A 878 19.16 -22.24 38.00
C LYS A 878 20.24 -21.42 37.31
N ASP A 879 20.41 -21.61 36.00
CA ASP A 879 21.40 -20.94 35.16
C ASP A 879 21.17 -19.45 34.95
N ILE A 880 19.99 -18.95 35.36
CA ILE A 880 19.57 -17.55 35.27
C ILE A 880 19.36 -16.91 36.64
N ASN A 881 19.83 -17.53 37.74
CA ASN A 881 19.68 -16.97 39.10
C ASN A 881 20.21 -15.54 39.18
N PHE A 882 21.37 -15.26 38.57
CA PHE A 882 21.94 -13.91 38.54
C PHE A 882 21.05 -12.88 37.84
N ILE A 883 20.21 -13.31 36.88
CA ILE A 883 19.25 -12.47 36.15
C ILE A 883 18.01 -12.24 37.00
N ASN A 884 17.48 -13.31 37.60
CA ASN A 884 16.32 -13.24 38.50
C ASN A 884 16.63 -12.41 39.76
N GLU A 885 17.88 -12.38 40.23
CA GLU A 885 18.33 -11.52 41.34
C GLU A 885 18.47 -10.03 40.94
N MET A 886 18.46 -9.69 39.63
CA MET A 886 18.52 -8.28 39.19
C MET A 886 17.21 -7.54 39.49
N ILE A 887 16.08 -8.24 39.57
CA ILE A 887 14.77 -7.62 39.74
C ILE A 887 13.90 -8.37 40.75
N ASN A 888 13.35 -7.65 41.72
CA ASN A 888 12.47 -8.24 42.75
C ASN A 888 10.97 -8.07 42.42
N ILE A 889 10.65 -7.25 41.42
CA ILE A 889 9.28 -6.94 41.00
C ILE A 889 9.23 -7.05 39.48
N LEU A 890 8.36 -7.91 38.95
CA LEU A 890 8.15 -8.05 37.52
C LEU A 890 7.71 -6.71 36.90
N PRO A 891 8.33 -6.28 35.79
CA PRO A 891 7.86 -5.11 35.07
C PRO A 891 6.43 -5.38 34.59
N VAL A 892 5.57 -4.38 34.75
CA VAL A 892 4.18 -4.45 34.30
C VAL A 892 4.18 -4.42 32.77
N GLN A 893 3.82 -5.54 32.14
CA GLN A 893 3.56 -5.56 30.71
C GLN A 893 2.14 -5.07 30.43
N VAL A 894 2.05 -4.17 29.45
CA VAL A 894 0.81 -3.55 29.01
C VAL A 894 0.60 -3.94 27.55
N TYR A 895 -0.59 -4.45 27.24
CA TYR A 895 -1.06 -4.60 25.87
C TYR A 895 -1.87 -3.36 25.50
N GLU A 896 -1.44 -2.69 24.44
CA GLU A 896 -2.12 -1.54 23.85
C GLU A 896 -2.85 -2.02 22.57
N PRO A 897 -4.19 -1.90 22.49
CA PRO A 897 -4.91 -2.30 21.30
C PRO A 897 -4.65 -1.28 20.17
N ILE A 898 -3.61 -1.54 19.39
CA ILE A 898 -3.25 -0.79 18.18
C ILE A 898 -3.75 -1.58 16.95
N ASP A 899 -4.11 -0.89 15.87
CA ASP A 899 -4.48 -1.56 14.61
C ASP A 899 -3.26 -2.33 14.06
N ILE A 900 -3.44 -3.63 13.78
CA ILE A 900 -2.40 -4.53 13.27
C ILE A 900 -1.79 -3.96 11.97
N LYS A 901 -2.58 -3.25 11.15
CA LYS A 901 -2.09 -2.62 9.92
C LYS A 901 -1.10 -1.49 10.21
N LEU A 902 -1.37 -0.66 11.22
CA LEU A 902 -0.49 0.44 11.60
C LEU A 902 0.85 -0.08 12.13
N ILE A 903 0.82 -1.14 12.97
CA ILE A 903 2.05 -1.80 13.45
C ILE A 903 2.87 -2.29 12.26
N LYS A 904 2.23 -2.97 11.29
CA LYS A 904 2.94 -3.48 10.12
C LYS A 904 3.51 -2.35 9.25
N GLU A 905 2.82 -1.22 9.12
CA GLU A 905 3.34 -0.05 8.41
C GLU A 905 4.56 0.57 9.10
N GLU A 906 4.56 0.62 10.44
CA GLU A 906 5.71 1.06 11.23
C GLU A 906 6.91 0.11 11.07
N GLU A 907 6.68 -1.21 11.17
CA GLU A 907 7.71 -2.23 10.93
C GLU A 907 8.35 -2.08 9.54
N LEU A 908 7.53 -1.98 8.49
CA LEU A 908 8.01 -1.83 7.10
C LEU A 908 8.81 -0.54 6.89
N LYS A 909 8.48 0.52 7.63
CA LYS A 909 9.21 1.79 7.57
C LYS A 909 10.56 1.70 8.28
N GLU A 910 10.62 1.05 9.44
CA GLU A 910 11.88 0.80 10.12
C GLU A 910 12.82 -0.07 9.26
N GLU A 911 12.28 -1.10 8.61
CA GLU A 911 13.03 -1.92 7.65
C GLU A 911 13.54 -1.11 6.45
N GLU A 912 12.72 -0.18 5.92
CA GLU A 912 13.13 0.71 4.83
C GLU A 912 14.31 1.59 5.26
N ASP A 913 14.24 2.17 6.45
CA ASP A 913 15.31 3.01 6.99
C ASP A 913 16.61 2.20 7.20
N ILE A 914 16.51 0.95 7.67
CA ILE A 914 17.65 0.04 7.83
C ILE A 914 18.27 -0.32 6.47
N GLU A 915 17.46 -0.74 5.49
CA GLU A 915 17.98 -1.07 4.14
C GLU A 915 18.64 0.14 3.46
N ILE A 916 18.10 1.35 3.67
CA ILE A 916 18.71 2.59 3.17
C ILE A 916 20.08 2.79 3.82
N GLN A 917 20.18 2.66 5.14
CA GLN A 917 21.45 2.76 5.85
C GLN A 917 22.45 1.70 5.36
N GLU A 918 22.05 0.44 5.24
CA GLU A 918 22.91 -0.63 4.73
C GLU A 918 23.41 -0.35 3.31
N ARG A 919 22.56 0.15 2.42
CA ARG A 919 22.95 0.55 1.05
C ARG A 919 23.94 1.72 1.03
N GLU A 920 23.87 2.63 2.01
CA GLU A 920 24.82 3.73 2.16
C GLU A 920 26.17 3.25 2.70
N PHE A 921 26.16 2.36 3.70
CA PHE A 921 27.37 1.73 4.23
C PHE A 921 28.07 0.84 3.19
N GLY A 922 27.31 0.02 2.46
CA GLY A 922 27.83 -0.92 1.46
C GLY A 922 28.53 -0.27 0.26
N LYS A 923 28.27 1.03 -0.04
CA LYS A 923 29.00 1.78 -1.08
C LYS A 923 30.47 2.04 -0.73
N ASN A 924 30.86 1.88 0.53
CA ASN A 924 32.21 2.09 1.04
C ASN A 924 32.93 0.78 1.42
N GLU A 925 32.32 -0.39 1.23
CA GLU A 925 33.01 -1.65 1.49
C GLU A 925 34.11 -1.89 0.44
N GLN A 926 35.37 -1.82 0.87
CA GLN A 926 36.43 -2.54 0.21
C GLN A 926 36.09 -4.03 0.28
N PHE A 927 36.15 -4.75 -0.85
CA PHE A 927 36.02 -6.21 -0.85
C PHE A 927 37.04 -6.78 0.13
N ILE A 928 36.58 -7.22 1.30
CA ILE A 928 37.45 -7.89 2.26
C ILE A 928 37.83 -9.22 1.62
N GLU A 929 39.12 -9.36 1.29
CA GLU A 929 39.68 -10.58 0.72
C GLU A 929 39.77 -11.62 1.84
N TYR A 930 38.95 -12.67 1.78
CA TYR A 930 38.97 -13.80 2.72
C TYR A 930 39.26 -15.09 1.98
N ASP A 931 39.90 -16.06 2.64
CA ASP A 931 40.34 -17.32 2.03
C ASP A 931 39.61 -18.53 2.65
N ILE A 932 39.51 -19.65 1.93
CA ILE A 932 38.96 -20.89 2.47
C ILE A 932 39.92 -21.54 3.48
N ASP A 933 41.20 -21.19 3.41
CA ASP A 933 42.25 -21.64 4.32
C ASP A 933 42.45 -20.68 5.51
N GLU A 934 41.57 -19.69 5.72
CA GLU A 934 41.72 -18.72 6.82
C GLU A 934 41.68 -19.40 8.20
N ASP A 935 42.50 -18.90 9.14
CA ASP A 935 42.57 -19.45 10.50
C ASP A 935 41.35 -19.05 11.34
N ILE A 936 40.46 -20.02 11.54
CA ILE A 936 39.22 -19.87 12.32
C ILE A 936 39.45 -19.80 13.84
N SER A 937 40.65 -20.12 14.34
CA SER A 937 40.93 -20.09 15.78
C SER A 937 40.91 -18.67 16.36
N THR A 938 41.16 -17.67 15.50
CA THR A 938 41.21 -16.24 15.85
C THR A 938 39.86 -15.52 15.71
N LEU A 939 38.78 -16.26 15.42
CA LEU A 939 37.45 -15.66 15.23
C LEU A 939 37.03 -14.83 16.45
N ASP A 940 36.67 -13.58 16.16
CA ASP A 940 36.09 -12.68 17.16
C ASP A 940 34.70 -13.18 17.60
N ILE A 941 34.21 -12.57 18.69
CA ILE A 941 32.93 -12.94 19.31
C ILE A 941 31.75 -12.74 18.36
N VAL A 942 31.74 -11.66 17.58
CA VAL A 942 30.66 -11.34 16.64
C VAL A 942 30.63 -12.38 15.53
N SER A 943 31.78 -12.71 14.94
CA SER A 943 31.91 -13.73 13.90
C SER A 943 31.47 -15.11 14.39
N LYS A 944 31.75 -15.49 15.64
CA LYS A 944 31.25 -16.73 16.26
C LYS A 944 29.72 -16.73 16.42
N LEU A 945 29.12 -15.61 16.82
CA LEU A 945 27.67 -15.46 16.93
C LEU A 945 26.98 -15.52 15.55
N VAL A 946 27.55 -14.86 14.53
CA VAL A 946 27.05 -14.96 13.15
C VAL A 946 27.14 -16.39 12.64
N LYS A 947 28.25 -17.09 12.93
CA LYS A 947 28.42 -18.50 12.60
C LYS A 947 27.36 -19.38 13.26
N SER A 948 27.01 -19.16 14.53
CA SER A 948 25.97 -19.95 15.20
C SER A 948 24.59 -19.71 14.61
N ILE A 949 24.21 -18.45 14.37
CA ILE A 949 22.92 -18.08 13.76
C ILE A 949 22.77 -18.74 12.38
N LYS A 950 23.78 -18.63 11.50
CA LYS A 950 23.73 -19.25 10.16
C LYS A 950 23.69 -20.77 10.22
N THR A 951 24.33 -21.39 11.22
CA THR A 951 24.29 -22.85 11.41
C THR A 951 22.88 -23.29 11.81
N ILE A 952 22.23 -22.57 12.74
CA ILE A 952 20.84 -22.81 13.17
C ILE A 952 19.90 -22.76 11.97
N GLU A 953 20.01 -21.73 11.14
CA GLU A 953 19.18 -21.56 9.94
C GLU A 953 19.38 -22.71 8.94
N LEU A 954 20.64 -23.09 8.63
CA LEU A 954 20.93 -24.16 7.68
C LEU A 954 20.42 -25.53 8.18
N ILE A 955 20.69 -25.90 9.43
CA ILE A 955 20.21 -27.17 10.00
C ILE A 955 18.68 -27.21 10.03
N GLY A 956 18.04 -26.11 10.46
CA GLY A 956 16.59 -25.99 10.49
C GLY A 956 15.96 -26.18 9.10
N GLN A 957 16.47 -25.47 8.10
CA GLN A 957 16.01 -25.59 6.71
C GLN A 957 16.16 -26.99 6.14
N VAL A 958 17.30 -27.65 6.39
CA VAL A 958 17.56 -29.01 5.93
C VAL A 958 16.60 -30.02 6.57
N THR A 959 16.31 -29.84 7.87
CA THR A 959 15.37 -30.70 8.60
C THR A 959 13.95 -30.54 8.08
N LYS A 960 13.50 -29.30 7.84
CA LYS A 960 12.19 -29.00 7.24
C LYS A 960 12.10 -29.58 5.83
N LYS A 961 13.16 -29.45 5.02
CA LYS A 961 13.22 -29.96 3.64
C LYS A 961 12.99 -31.46 3.60
N TYR A 962 13.83 -32.22 4.30
CA TYR A 962 13.87 -33.67 4.18
C TYR A 962 13.04 -34.35 5.27
N TRP A 963 12.05 -33.67 5.85
CA TRP A 963 11.24 -34.21 6.96
C TRP A 963 10.61 -35.58 6.63
N GLY A 964 10.19 -35.80 5.38
CA GLY A 964 9.59 -37.07 4.92
C GLY A 964 10.61 -38.16 4.58
N GLU A 965 11.87 -37.79 4.38
CA GLU A 965 12.94 -38.67 3.89
C GLU A 965 13.98 -39.03 4.94
N LEU A 966 14.13 -38.16 5.96
CA LEU A 966 15.02 -38.40 7.09
C LEU A 966 14.43 -39.48 8.00
N LYS A 967 15.27 -40.45 8.38
CA LYS A 967 14.92 -41.43 9.41
C LYS A 967 14.67 -40.71 10.74
N SER A 968 13.83 -41.29 11.60
CA SER A 968 13.45 -40.71 12.90
C SER A 968 14.64 -40.16 13.69
N LYS A 969 15.71 -40.96 13.83
CA LYS A 969 16.92 -40.54 14.54
C LYS A 969 17.63 -39.35 13.89
N GLN A 970 17.77 -39.33 12.57
CA GLN A 970 18.43 -38.21 11.87
C GLN A 970 17.63 -36.91 12.04
N LYS A 971 16.31 -37.01 11.93
CA LYS A 971 15.38 -35.89 12.14
C LYS A 971 15.48 -35.34 13.56
N TYR A 972 15.47 -36.24 14.55
CA TYR A 972 15.67 -35.89 15.96
C TYR A 972 17.03 -35.20 16.17
N ASP A 973 18.12 -35.81 15.71
CA ASP A 973 19.49 -35.30 15.88
C ASP A 973 19.70 -33.91 15.27
N LEU A 974 19.09 -33.62 14.11
CA LEU A 974 19.15 -32.31 13.50
C LEU A 974 18.31 -31.29 14.27
N ALA A 975 17.06 -31.62 14.59
CA ALA A 975 16.15 -30.72 15.29
C ALA A 975 16.66 -30.38 16.72
N ILE A 976 17.14 -31.36 17.47
CA ILE A 976 17.69 -31.14 18.81
C ILE A 976 18.95 -30.27 18.78
N GLU A 977 19.81 -30.41 17.77
CA GLU A 977 21.00 -29.55 17.66
C GLU A 977 20.67 -28.13 17.24
N THR A 978 19.56 -27.89 16.52
CA THR A 978 19.05 -26.52 16.32
C THR A 978 18.69 -25.87 17.65
N TYR A 979 18.04 -26.61 18.57
CA TYR A 979 17.71 -26.11 19.91
C TYR A 979 18.99 -25.88 20.72
N ASN A 980 19.84 -26.90 20.79
CA ASN A 980 21.05 -26.87 21.60
C ASN A 980 21.99 -25.73 21.22
N LEU A 981 22.26 -25.52 19.93
CA LEU A 981 23.17 -24.46 19.50
C LEU A 981 22.65 -23.07 19.85
N GLY A 982 21.34 -22.83 19.67
CA GLY A 982 20.73 -21.57 20.09
C GLY A 982 20.84 -21.37 21.61
N LEU A 983 20.55 -22.42 22.38
CA LEU A 983 20.62 -22.38 23.84
C LEU A 983 22.06 -22.29 24.40
N ARG A 984 23.06 -22.90 23.74
CA ARG A 984 24.49 -22.70 24.05
C ARG A 984 24.91 -21.26 23.75
N SER A 985 24.46 -20.71 22.62
CA SER A 985 24.70 -19.30 22.26
C SER A 985 24.08 -18.34 23.28
N LEU A 986 22.87 -18.64 23.77
CA LEU A 986 22.21 -17.88 24.84
C LEU A 986 22.99 -17.98 26.16
N LYS A 987 23.49 -19.18 26.51
CA LYS A 987 24.31 -19.38 27.70
C LYS A 987 25.62 -18.60 27.63
N PHE A 988 26.28 -18.61 26.47
CA PHE A 988 27.45 -17.77 26.20
C PHE A 988 27.13 -16.29 26.40
N TYR A 989 26.02 -15.80 25.81
CA TYR A 989 25.57 -14.42 25.98
C TYR A 989 25.34 -14.04 27.44
N PHE A 990 24.65 -14.89 28.22
CA PHE A 990 24.49 -14.68 29.66
C PHE A 990 25.81 -14.65 30.40
N SER A 991 26.79 -15.47 30.01
CA SER A 991 28.12 -15.47 30.63
C SER A 991 28.88 -14.15 30.40
N LEU A 992 28.64 -13.48 29.26
CA LEU A 992 29.21 -12.16 28.99
C LEU A 992 28.60 -11.10 29.93
N LEU A 993 27.30 -11.18 30.17
CA LEU A 993 26.59 -10.26 31.07
C LEU A 993 26.89 -10.55 32.55
N SER A 994 27.15 -11.81 32.92
CA SER A 994 27.38 -12.22 34.31
C SER A 994 28.82 -12.06 34.80
N LYS A 995 29.79 -11.78 33.91
CA LYS A 995 31.22 -11.71 34.26
C LYS A 995 31.56 -10.56 35.21
N ASP A 996 31.01 -9.37 34.97
CA ASP A 996 31.10 -8.24 35.89
C ASP A 996 29.88 -7.31 35.72
N PRO A 997 28.72 -7.70 36.25
CA PRO A 997 27.50 -6.92 36.12
C PRO A 997 27.65 -5.55 36.78
N GLN A 998 28.51 -5.41 37.80
CA GLN A 998 28.70 -4.16 38.52
C GLN A 998 29.39 -3.11 37.65
N ILE A 999 30.44 -3.49 36.90
CA ILE A 999 31.08 -2.59 35.93
C ILE A 999 30.08 -2.10 34.88
N LEU A 1000 29.26 -2.99 34.34
CA LEU A 1000 28.29 -2.63 33.30
C LEU A 1000 27.19 -1.73 33.86
N ILE A 1001 26.69 -2.05 35.06
CA ILE A 1001 25.75 -1.22 35.81
C ILE A 1001 26.37 0.17 35.99
N ASP A 1002 27.58 0.28 36.51
CA ASP A 1002 28.22 1.57 36.79
C ASP A 1002 28.49 2.40 35.52
N TYR A 1003 28.77 1.74 34.39
CA TYR A 1003 28.83 2.39 33.07
C TYR A 1003 27.45 2.93 32.63
N LEU A 1004 26.39 2.15 32.79
CA LEU A 1004 25.01 2.60 32.52
C LEU A 1004 24.61 3.76 33.43
N LYS A 1005 25.00 3.73 34.72
CA LYS A 1005 24.80 4.84 35.66
C LYS A 1005 25.50 6.11 35.18
N PHE A 1006 26.72 5.99 34.64
CA PHE A 1006 27.45 7.11 34.07
C PHE A 1006 26.73 7.71 32.86
N ILE A 1007 26.25 6.88 31.93
CA ILE A 1007 25.47 7.35 30.77
C ILE A 1007 24.18 8.05 31.21
N TYR A 1008 23.44 7.43 32.15
CA TYR A 1008 22.18 7.97 32.65
C TYR A 1008 22.37 9.35 33.31
N ARG A 1009 23.38 9.49 34.17
CA ARG A 1009 23.76 10.77 34.79
C ARG A 1009 24.18 11.83 33.76
N LYS A 1010 24.85 11.43 32.68
CA LYS A 1010 25.28 12.34 31.60
C LYS A 1010 24.10 12.87 30.80
N LYS A 1011 23.06 12.05 30.57
CA LYS A 1011 21.83 12.44 29.86
C LYS A 1011 20.88 13.30 30.72
N HIS A 1012 20.80 13.04 32.03
CA HIS A 1012 19.85 13.70 32.93
C HIS A 1012 20.51 14.72 33.89
N LYS A 1013 21.34 15.63 33.36
CA LYS A 1013 22.09 16.62 34.17
C LYS A 1013 21.22 17.59 34.99
N SER A 1014 19.94 17.75 34.67
CA SER A 1014 19.03 18.74 35.26
C SER A 1014 18.03 18.19 36.29
N LEU A 1015 18.04 16.89 36.60
CA LEU A 1015 17.10 16.25 37.52
C LEU A 1015 17.81 15.76 38.79
N THR A 1016 17.21 16.01 39.96
CA THR A 1016 17.59 15.36 41.23
C THR A 1016 17.16 13.89 41.21
N VAL A 1017 17.93 13.05 40.51
CA VAL A 1017 17.72 11.60 40.49
C VAL A 1017 18.52 10.96 41.62
N THR A 1018 17.86 10.15 42.44
CA THR A 1018 18.50 9.47 43.57
C THR A 1018 19.44 8.36 43.09
N LYS A 1019 20.42 7.99 43.93
CA LYS A 1019 21.35 6.89 43.63
C LYS A 1019 20.62 5.54 43.49
N GLU A 1020 19.51 5.38 44.21
CA GLU A 1020 18.68 4.17 44.23
C GLU A 1020 17.86 4.01 42.94
N GLU A 1021 17.29 5.10 42.42
CA GLU A 1021 16.58 5.10 41.13
C GLU A 1021 17.52 4.74 39.97
N ILE A 1022 18.74 5.30 39.98
CA ILE A 1022 19.75 5.00 38.97
C ILE A 1022 20.21 3.53 39.03
N ASP A 1023 20.37 2.96 40.23
CA ASP A 1023 20.72 1.54 40.38
C ASP A 1023 19.60 0.62 39.88
N ARG A 1024 18.34 0.95 40.20
CA ARG A 1024 17.17 0.21 39.73
C ARG A 1024 17.06 0.25 38.19
N ALA A 1025 17.14 1.45 37.59
CA ALA A 1025 17.03 1.60 36.14
C ALA A 1025 18.13 0.84 35.38
N SER A 1026 19.37 0.84 35.88
CA SER A 1026 20.45 0.05 35.29
C SER A 1026 20.22 -1.46 35.37
N ARG A 1027 19.67 -1.96 36.49
CA ARG A 1027 19.32 -3.38 36.65
C ARG A 1027 18.16 -3.78 35.75
N ASP A 1028 17.13 -2.94 35.67
CA ASP A 1028 15.96 -3.15 34.79
C ASP A 1028 16.39 -3.22 33.32
N TYR A 1029 17.31 -2.35 32.89
CA TYR A 1029 17.86 -2.38 31.53
C TYR A 1029 18.62 -3.68 31.22
N LEU A 1030 19.46 -4.15 32.15
CA LEU A 1030 20.18 -5.41 32.02
C LEU A 1030 19.24 -6.62 31.94
N PHE A 1031 18.21 -6.64 32.80
CA PHE A 1031 17.17 -7.64 32.74
C PHE A 1031 16.44 -7.60 31.38
N GLY A 1032 16.12 -6.40 30.89
CA GLY A 1032 15.57 -6.18 29.54
C GLY A 1032 16.42 -6.77 28.43
N LEU A 1033 17.75 -6.57 28.46
CA LEU A 1033 18.67 -7.20 27.48
C LEU A 1033 18.63 -8.72 27.54
N CYS A 1034 18.49 -9.30 28.74
CA CYS A 1034 18.35 -10.74 28.90
C CYS A 1034 17.03 -11.25 28.32
N VAL A 1035 15.93 -10.53 28.53
CA VAL A 1035 14.61 -10.84 27.93
C VAL A 1035 14.70 -10.78 26.41
N THR A 1036 15.18 -9.67 25.85
CA THR A 1036 15.25 -9.47 24.39
C THR A 1036 16.14 -10.50 23.71
N SER A 1037 17.32 -10.81 24.28
CA SER A 1037 18.21 -11.82 23.72
C SER A 1037 17.65 -13.24 23.82
N SER A 1038 16.93 -13.56 24.91
CA SER A 1038 16.26 -14.86 25.06
C SER A 1038 15.11 -15.01 24.06
N PHE A 1039 14.27 -13.98 23.94
CA PHE A 1039 13.19 -13.92 22.97
C PHE A 1039 13.73 -14.05 21.54
N GLY A 1040 14.75 -13.26 21.18
CA GLY A 1040 15.37 -13.28 19.86
C GLY A 1040 15.97 -14.63 19.48
N ILE A 1041 16.68 -15.30 20.39
CA ILE A 1041 17.24 -16.64 20.12
C ILE A 1041 16.11 -17.68 19.98
N ILE A 1042 15.10 -17.66 20.85
CA ILE A 1042 13.97 -18.59 20.76
C ILE A 1042 13.21 -18.39 19.44
N LYS A 1043 12.93 -17.14 19.04
CA LYS A 1043 12.29 -16.80 17.76
C LYS A 1043 13.15 -17.22 16.57
N ARG A 1044 14.49 -17.08 16.65
CA ARG A 1044 15.41 -17.58 15.62
C ARG A 1044 15.34 -19.10 15.46
N ILE A 1045 15.32 -19.85 16.56
CA ILE A 1045 15.15 -21.31 16.54
C ILE A 1045 13.78 -21.65 15.92
N THR A 1046 12.73 -20.97 16.38
CA THR A 1046 11.35 -21.14 15.92
C THR A 1046 11.24 -20.94 14.40
N GLY A 1047 11.71 -19.81 13.86
CA GLY A 1047 11.71 -19.57 12.41
C GLY A 1047 12.56 -20.58 11.62
N ALA A 1048 13.67 -21.06 12.20
CA ALA A 1048 14.54 -22.03 11.55
C ALA A 1048 13.90 -23.42 11.43
N ILE A 1049 13.26 -23.95 12.47
CA ILE A 1049 12.78 -25.34 12.53
C ILE A 1049 11.25 -25.50 12.53
N GLY A 1050 10.50 -24.46 12.90
CA GLY A 1050 9.05 -24.48 13.02
C GLY A 1050 8.36 -24.97 11.76
N TYR A 1051 7.71 -26.12 11.86
CA TYR A 1051 6.99 -26.77 10.76
C TYR A 1051 5.96 -27.76 11.30
N GLU A 1052 4.71 -27.66 10.85
CA GLU A 1052 3.59 -28.47 11.35
C GLU A 1052 3.84 -29.98 11.18
N LYS A 1053 4.56 -30.42 10.14
CA LYS A 1053 4.84 -31.86 9.94
C LYS A 1053 5.95 -32.42 10.84
N LEU A 1054 6.58 -31.60 11.67
CA LEU A 1054 7.61 -32.01 12.64
C LEU A 1054 7.07 -32.14 14.08
N THR A 1055 5.76 -32.01 14.32
CA THR A 1055 5.17 -32.05 15.67
C THR A 1055 5.57 -33.28 16.49
N GLY A 1056 5.61 -34.47 15.88
CA GLY A 1056 6.03 -35.69 16.59
C GLY A 1056 7.48 -35.63 17.06
N THR A 1057 8.38 -34.99 16.31
CA THR A 1057 9.77 -34.79 16.70
C THR A 1057 9.90 -33.76 17.82
N PHE A 1058 9.11 -32.68 17.79
CA PHE A 1058 9.11 -31.69 18.87
C PHE A 1058 8.61 -32.29 20.19
N GLN A 1059 7.58 -33.14 20.13
CA GLN A 1059 7.11 -33.89 21.31
C GLN A 1059 8.20 -34.78 21.89
N GLU A 1060 8.88 -35.58 21.06
CA GLU A 1060 9.99 -36.44 21.49
C GLU A 1060 11.14 -35.63 22.13
N ILE A 1061 11.46 -34.46 21.57
CA ILE A 1061 12.48 -33.54 22.12
C ILE A 1061 12.10 -33.06 23.53
N ILE A 1062 10.84 -32.68 23.73
CA ILE A 1062 10.33 -32.16 25.01
C ILE A 1062 10.27 -33.26 26.07
N GLU A 1063 9.86 -34.47 25.70
CA GLU A 1063 9.83 -35.63 26.60
C GLU A 1063 11.23 -35.96 27.13
N ASN A 1064 12.25 -35.92 26.25
CA ASN A 1064 13.63 -36.18 26.63
C ASN A 1064 14.31 -34.98 27.32
N ASN A 1065 13.81 -33.75 27.13
CA ASN A 1065 14.40 -32.52 27.65
C ASN A 1065 13.34 -31.61 28.31
N PRO A 1066 12.82 -31.97 29.50
CA PRO A 1066 11.70 -31.28 30.12
C PRO A 1066 12.07 -29.94 30.79
N PHE A 1067 13.04 -29.19 30.23
CA PHE A 1067 13.50 -27.89 30.75
C PHE A 1067 12.67 -26.72 30.23
N ASN A 1068 12.71 -25.58 30.93
CA ASN A 1068 11.91 -24.39 30.59
C ASN A 1068 12.25 -23.82 29.21
N SER A 1069 13.54 -23.78 28.84
CA SER A 1069 13.96 -23.29 27.52
C SER A 1069 13.33 -24.06 26.36
N TYR A 1070 13.30 -25.39 26.44
CA TYR A 1070 12.73 -26.25 25.40
C TYR A 1070 11.22 -26.06 25.30
N LYS A 1071 10.53 -26.00 26.45
CA LYS A 1071 9.09 -25.73 26.51
C LYS A 1071 8.74 -24.38 25.90
N LEU A 1072 9.53 -23.33 26.16
CA LEU A 1072 9.30 -22.02 25.56
C LEU A 1072 9.52 -22.02 24.04
N ILE A 1073 10.50 -22.78 23.53
CA ILE A 1073 10.67 -22.96 22.08
C ILE A 1073 9.45 -23.65 21.47
N ASP A 1074 8.98 -24.74 22.08
CA ASP A 1074 7.79 -25.47 21.61
C ASP A 1074 6.51 -24.59 21.67
N THR A 1075 6.32 -23.83 22.75
CA THR A 1075 5.24 -22.83 22.86
C THR A 1075 5.33 -21.79 21.74
N SER A 1076 6.53 -21.26 21.45
CA SER A 1076 6.75 -20.29 20.37
C SER A 1076 6.41 -20.89 18.99
N ILE A 1077 6.83 -22.14 18.73
CA ILE A 1077 6.47 -22.86 17.48
C ILE A 1077 4.95 -23.00 17.35
N LYS A 1078 4.26 -23.36 18.43
CA LYS A 1078 2.81 -23.54 18.43
C LYS A 1078 2.07 -22.21 18.22
N LEU A 1079 2.52 -21.13 18.83
CA LEU A 1079 1.91 -19.80 18.66
C LEU A 1079 2.01 -19.29 17.21
N GLU A 1080 3.11 -19.60 16.51
CA GLU A 1080 3.31 -19.14 15.12
C GLU A 1080 2.68 -20.07 14.08
N HIS A 1081 2.79 -21.39 14.26
CA HIS A 1081 2.47 -22.36 13.21
C HIS A 1081 1.18 -23.13 13.45
N ASN A 1082 0.63 -23.16 14.67
CA ASN A 1082 -0.64 -23.84 14.90
C ASN A 1082 -1.83 -22.92 14.68
N LYS A 1083 -2.96 -23.51 14.29
CA LYS A 1083 -4.22 -22.80 14.14
C LYS A 1083 -4.83 -22.36 15.47
N LEU A 1084 -4.48 -23.03 16.58
CA LEU A 1084 -5.09 -22.85 17.90
C LEU A 1084 -4.05 -22.40 18.93
N PHE A 1085 -4.47 -21.50 19.82
CA PHE A 1085 -3.67 -21.03 20.94
C PHE A 1085 -3.41 -22.15 21.97
N PRO A 1086 -2.15 -22.37 22.43
CA PRO A 1086 -1.79 -23.50 23.30
C PRO A 1086 -2.07 -23.22 24.79
N TRP A 1087 -3.35 -23.17 25.16
CA TRP A 1087 -3.84 -22.80 26.51
C TRP A 1087 -3.22 -23.61 27.66
N ASP A 1088 -3.32 -24.94 27.60
CA ASP A 1088 -2.93 -25.82 28.71
C ASP A 1088 -1.42 -25.79 28.97
N GLU A 1089 -0.64 -25.66 27.90
CA GLU A 1089 0.81 -25.60 27.98
C GLU A 1089 1.28 -24.28 28.62
N ILE A 1090 0.79 -23.15 28.13
CA ILE A 1090 1.12 -21.82 28.68
C ILE A 1090 0.73 -21.76 30.16
N LYS A 1091 -0.46 -22.28 30.51
CA LYS A 1091 -0.91 -22.38 31.89
C LYS A 1091 0.03 -23.24 32.74
N SER A 1092 0.40 -24.42 32.26
CA SER A 1092 1.33 -25.31 33.00
C SER A 1092 2.72 -24.69 33.17
N ILE A 1093 3.25 -23.98 32.17
CA ILE A 1093 4.57 -23.34 32.28
C ILE A 1093 4.52 -22.21 33.30
N LYS A 1094 3.48 -21.36 33.25
CA LYS A 1094 3.28 -20.27 34.23
C LYS A 1094 3.19 -20.81 35.67
N GLU A 1095 2.35 -21.81 35.91
CA GLU A 1095 2.14 -22.37 37.26
C GLU A 1095 3.42 -22.96 37.86
N LYS A 1096 4.25 -23.64 37.04
CA LYS A 1096 5.52 -24.25 37.48
C LYS A 1096 6.66 -23.24 37.68
N ASN A 1097 6.50 -22.00 37.20
CA ASN A 1097 7.59 -21.01 37.12
C ASN A 1097 7.27 -19.69 37.83
N GLN A 1098 6.42 -19.68 38.85
CA GLN A 1098 6.03 -18.44 39.57
C GLN A 1098 7.22 -17.59 40.05
N ASN A 1099 8.31 -18.23 40.49
CA ASN A 1099 9.52 -17.56 40.99
C ASN A 1099 10.59 -17.30 39.91
N ASN A 1100 10.30 -17.61 38.64
CA ASN A 1100 11.21 -17.43 37.53
C ASN A 1100 10.77 -16.23 36.69
N PHE A 1101 11.31 -15.05 37.02
CA PHE A 1101 10.86 -13.79 36.43
C PHE A 1101 11.14 -13.72 34.92
N LEU A 1102 12.29 -14.21 34.47
CA LEU A 1102 12.63 -14.24 33.04
C LEU A 1102 11.63 -15.08 32.23
N VAL A 1103 11.31 -16.30 32.68
CA VAL A 1103 10.36 -17.20 31.98
C VAL A 1103 8.96 -16.58 31.93
N ASN A 1104 8.50 -15.98 33.03
CA ASN A 1104 7.19 -15.33 33.05
C ASN A 1104 7.12 -14.14 32.11
N ILE A 1105 8.16 -13.30 32.04
CA ILE A 1105 8.19 -12.20 31.07
C ILE A 1105 8.24 -12.71 29.64
N LEU A 1106 9.03 -13.75 29.36
CA LEU A 1106 9.06 -14.34 28.01
C LEU A 1106 7.69 -14.86 27.59
N LEU A 1107 6.96 -15.56 28.46
CA LEU A 1107 5.57 -15.97 28.18
C LEU A 1107 4.66 -14.79 27.87
N LYS A 1108 4.76 -13.69 28.62
CA LYS A 1108 3.99 -12.46 28.36
C LYS A 1108 4.36 -11.85 27.01
N THR A 1109 5.64 -11.78 26.70
CA THR A 1109 6.14 -11.25 25.42
C THR A 1109 5.67 -12.10 24.24
N PHE A 1110 5.73 -13.45 24.32
CA PHE A 1110 5.21 -14.32 23.26
C PHE A 1110 3.70 -14.18 23.05
N ALA A 1111 2.94 -13.99 24.13
CA ALA A 1111 1.50 -13.76 24.02
C ALA A 1111 1.18 -12.39 23.40
N ILE A 1112 1.91 -11.34 23.77
CA ILE A 1112 1.75 -10.01 23.16
C ILE A 1112 2.12 -10.04 21.67
N ASP A 1113 3.23 -10.69 21.31
CA ASP A 1113 3.62 -10.91 19.93
C ASP A 1113 2.53 -11.64 19.13
N TYR A 1114 1.92 -12.69 19.70
CA TYR A 1114 0.76 -13.36 19.10
C TYR A 1114 -0.46 -12.42 18.92
N LEU A 1115 -0.74 -11.56 19.90
CA LEU A 1115 -1.86 -10.61 19.86
C LEU A 1115 -1.68 -9.45 18.87
N TYR A 1116 -0.43 -9.06 18.59
CA TYR A 1116 -0.11 -8.09 17.54
C TYR A 1116 -0.10 -8.72 16.16
N LEU A 1117 0.24 -10.00 16.07
CA LEU A 1117 0.33 -10.69 14.79
C LEU A 1117 -1.03 -11.17 14.26
N PHE A 1118 -1.91 -11.65 15.13
CA PHE A 1118 -3.17 -12.30 14.70
C PHE A 1118 -4.40 -11.51 15.14
N HIS A 1119 -5.38 -11.42 14.25
CA HIS A 1119 -6.75 -11.00 14.57
C HIS A 1119 -7.35 -11.97 15.59
N THR A 1120 -7.36 -11.56 16.85
CA THR A 1120 -7.95 -12.31 17.96
C THR A 1120 -9.25 -11.65 18.41
N SER A 1121 -10.26 -12.46 18.75
CA SER A 1121 -11.51 -11.93 19.32
C SER A 1121 -11.25 -11.24 20.66
N PHE A 1122 -12.07 -10.24 21.02
CA PHE A 1122 -11.91 -9.53 22.31
C PHE A 1122 -11.98 -10.49 23.51
N GLU A 1123 -12.80 -11.53 23.44
CA GLU A 1123 -12.90 -12.55 24.48
C GLU A 1123 -11.61 -13.36 24.63
N GLU A 1124 -10.99 -13.79 23.52
CA GLU A 1124 -9.70 -14.47 23.55
C GLU A 1124 -8.59 -13.55 24.05
N LYS A 1125 -8.55 -12.28 23.61
CA LYS A 1125 -7.60 -11.28 24.12
C LYS A 1125 -7.68 -11.15 25.64
N GLN A 1126 -8.88 -10.99 26.18
CA GLN A 1126 -9.09 -10.91 27.63
C GLN A 1126 -8.66 -12.19 28.35
N LYS A 1127 -8.99 -13.37 27.81
CA LYS A 1127 -8.57 -14.66 28.38
C LYS A 1127 -7.05 -14.80 28.40
N ILE A 1128 -6.35 -14.44 27.33
CA ILE A 1128 -4.88 -14.48 27.23
C ILE A 1128 -4.27 -13.51 28.25
N CYS A 1129 -4.70 -12.25 28.26
CA CYS A 1129 -4.19 -11.23 29.16
C CYS A 1129 -4.44 -11.58 30.64
N SER A 1130 -5.62 -12.14 30.96
CA SER A 1130 -5.96 -12.62 32.30
C SER A 1130 -5.10 -13.80 32.72
N LEU A 1131 -4.92 -14.81 31.84
CA LEU A 1131 -4.08 -15.97 32.10
C LEU A 1131 -2.65 -15.58 32.43
N LEU A 1132 -2.10 -14.55 31.78
CA LEU A 1132 -0.69 -14.15 31.90
C LEU A 1132 -0.46 -12.90 32.75
N GLU A 1133 -1.50 -12.34 33.39
CA GLU A 1133 -1.41 -11.08 34.15
C GLU A 1133 -0.76 -9.96 33.32
N ILE A 1134 -1.21 -9.81 32.09
CA ILE A 1134 -0.86 -8.70 31.20
C ILE A 1134 -1.93 -7.65 31.41
N LYS A 1135 -1.53 -6.42 31.74
CA LYS A 1135 -2.51 -5.33 31.87
C LYS A 1135 -2.97 -4.95 30.47
N ILE A 1136 -4.27 -4.87 30.27
CA ILE A 1136 -4.81 -4.21 29.09
C ILE A 1136 -4.89 -2.73 29.44
N ASP A 1137 -4.45 -1.82 28.57
CA ASP A 1137 -4.39 -0.40 28.96
C ASP A 1137 -5.80 0.20 29.24
N THR A 1138 -6.86 -0.35 28.63
CA THR A 1138 -8.25 -0.08 29.03
C THR A 1138 -8.60 -0.52 30.46
N GLN A 1139 -7.83 -1.43 31.05
CA GLN A 1139 -8.00 -1.91 32.43
C GLN A 1139 -7.29 -1.02 33.45
N ARG A 1140 -6.25 -0.25 33.07
CA ARG A 1140 -5.69 0.82 33.92
C ARG A 1140 -6.68 1.96 34.12
N LEU A 1141 -7.48 2.28 33.11
CA LEU A 1141 -8.60 3.24 33.21
C LEU A 1141 -9.70 2.76 34.17
N ILE A 1142 -10.01 1.46 34.18
CA ILE A 1142 -11.00 0.87 35.09
C ILE A 1142 -10.45 0.72 36.51
N ASP A 1143 -9.19 0.29 36.67
CA ASP A 1143 -8.54 0.13 37.96
C ASP A 1143 -8.28 1.48 38.64
N SER A 1144 -7.93 2.53 37.88
CA SER A 1144 -7.77 3.90 38.40
C SER A 1144 -9.09 4.54 38.84
N LEU A 1145 -10.21 4.17 38.21
CA LEU A 1145 -11.56 4.54 38.65
C LEU A 1145 -12.06 3.71 39.84
N SER A 1146 -11.54 2.49 40.02
CA SER A 1146 -11.94 1.58 41.11
C SER A 1146 -11.27 1.91 42.46
N SER A 1147 -10.05 2.46 42.45
CA SER A 1147 -9.34 2.89 43.68
C SER A 1147 -9.94 4.16 44.29
N ILE A 1148 -10.73 4.93 43.53
CA ILE A 1148 -11.49 6.09 44.03
C ILE A 1148 -12.72 5.65 44.86
N LYS A 1149 -13.08 4.36 44.90
CA LYS A 1149 -14.20 3.83 45.71
C LYS A 1149 -13.81 3.11 47.00
N LYS A 1150 -12.54 3.16 47.41
CA LYS A 1150 -12.10 2.74 48.76
C LYS A 1150 -11.32 3.86 49.45
N ASN A 1151 -12.03 4.91 49.85
CA ASN A 1151 -11.77 5.72 51.05
C ASN A 1151 -13.05 6.45 51.44
#